data_AF-A0A5K1K4J4-F1
#
_entry.id   AF-A0A5K1K4J4-F1
#
_cell.length_a   1.000
_cell.length_b   1.000
_cell.length_c   1.000
_cell.angle_alpha   90.00
_cell.angle_beta   90.00
_cell.angle_gamma   90.00
#
_symmetry.space_group_name_H-M   'P 1'
#
loop_
_entity.id
_entity.type
_entity.pdbx_description
1 polymer ?
#
loop_
_entity_poly.entity_id
_entity_poly.type
_entity_poly.pdbx_seq_one_letter_code
_entity_poly.pdbx_strand_id
1 'polypeptide(L)'
;MSSPRFLDSFTAPKDILAEMASEIAGEPLSSTPPSRQIAARQSEYHNRRFDRKEHQSDDAFKAAEEGQAVLGGYQDAMRLQRLEREEARVSRAIERKVEAEGKMDIDKTLTPSHVDMEEVEEQGLVRKRRWDAVETEVQDSHGEWSQVVVVSSMPKKRRSRWDEPPPIVVVDVPNLKKTSRWDQAPTVGAMLSPILMTESRTNESDVRRGYLTDEALNALIPATGYIIVTPPAGHQPFAHAHKLAEIPTILEEGFHIKETSDAAGAGLIQELLTDIPDIGPLAFFRQEDAQYFALLVKAEDERELSVDELKERKILCLLLKIKNGSLTMRKAALRQITDKAREFGAGPLFDKILPLLMERTLEDQERHLLVKVVDRVLYKLDDLVRPYVHKILVVIEPLLIDDDYYTRIEGREIISNLAKAAGLAHMISTMRPDIDHVDEYVRNTTARAFAVVASALGVPSLLPFLKAVCRSRKSWQARHTGARIVQQIAILSGCGILPHLRALVDCIGRGLEDEQPKVRTMTALAFAALAEATSPYGIESFDTVLKSLWLGIRVHRGKNLAAFLKAAGSVLPLMDPDHAGTYVKQLSGVLVKEFRTADEDMKKIVLKVLQQCAATEGVTAEQIKADFLPHFFDAFWVRRLALERRSYRQLVETTVALAQKAGASDIVVRIADGLKDGFEPFRKMVAEAVMKVVASSGVSDIDERLEIRLVDGILFAFQEQMTEDPVVLDAFGTIVNALGIRVRPYLTQIVSTILWRLNNKSAKVRQQAADLVTCIAITIQQCGEDMLLNKLGLVLFEQLG
;
A
#
# COMPACT_ATOMS: atom_id res chain seq x y z
N MET A 1 8.80 -64.77 -40.05
CA MET A 1 10.08 -64.02 -40.08
C MET A 1 9.79 -62.57 -40.43
N SER A 2 10.72 -61.66 -40.19
CA SER A 2 10.49 -60.21 -40.08
C SER A 2 11.01 -59.40 -41.27
N SER A 3 10.35 -58.27 -41.51
CA SER A 3 10.95 -57.03 -42.03
C SER A 3 10.28 -55.85 -41.30
N PRO A 4 11.00 -54.74 -41.04
CA PRO A 4 10.50 -53.69 -40.15
C PRO A 4 9.39 -52.85 -40.79
N ARG A 5 8.42 -52.39 -39.98
CA ARG A 5 7.45 -51.37 -40.37
C ARG A 5 7.91 -50.01 -39.85
N PHE A 6 7.92 -49.02 -40.74
CA PHE A 6 7.95 -47.61 -40.33
C PHE A 6 6.61 -47.26 -39.65
N LEU A 7 6.62 -46.26 -38.76
CA LEU A 7 5.42 -45.74 -38.12
C LEU A 7 4.86 -44.60 -38.98
N ASP A 8 3.70 -44.82 -39.61
CA ASP A 8 2.98 -43.79 -40.35
C ASP A 8 2.49 -42.66 -39.42
N SER A 9 2.56 -41.42 -39.89
CA SER A 9 2.16 -40.25 -39.13
C SER A 9 0.63 -40.09 -39.12
N PHE A 10 -0.01 -40.45 -38.02
CA PHE A 10 -1.45 -40.26 -37.82
C PHE A 10 -1.83 -38.76 -37.76
N THR A 11 -2.26 -38.21 -38.87
CA THR A 11 -2.99 -36.93 -38.96
C THR A 11 -4.43 -37.19 -39.41
N ALA A 12 -5.39 -36.51 -38.79
CA ALA A 12 -6.81 -36.74 -39.06
C ALA A 12 -7.20 -36.44 -40.52
N PRO A 13 -8.16 -37.19 -41.11
CA PRO A 13 -8.75 -36.86 -42.41
C PRO A 13 -9.26 -35.43 -42.47
N LYS A 14 -9.10 -34.79 -43.64
CA LYS A 14 -9.46 -33.37 -43.86
C LYS A 14 -10.93 -33.09 -43.59
N ASP A 15 -11.79 -34.08 -43.79
CA ASP A 15 -13.23 -33.95 -43.68
C ASP A 15 -13.67 -33.81 -42.21
N ILE A 16 -13.05 -34.57 -41.30
CA ILE A 16 -13.26 -34.45 -39.83
C ILE A 16 -12.78 -33.07 -39.32
N LEU A 17 -11.66 -32.58 -39.88
CA LEU A 17 -11.15 -31.24 -39.57
C LEU A 17 -12.05 -30.12 -40.13
N ALA A 18 -12.81 -30.38 -41.19
CA ALA A 18 -13.80 -29.45 -41.73
C ALA A 18 -15.10 -29.46 -40.93
N GLU A 19 -15.53 -30.63 -40.44
CA GLU A 19 -16.72 -30.81 -39.61
C GLU A 19 -16.58 -30.07 -38.26
N MET A 20 -15.52 -30.32 -37.49
CA MET A 20 -15.22 -29.55 -36.25
C MET A 20 -15.04 -28.05 -36.49
N ALA A 21 -14.54 -27.65 -37.67
CA ALA A 21 -14.41 -26.22 -38.02
C ALA A 21 -15.76 -25.55 -38.33
N SER A 22 -16.83 -26.32 -38.57
CA SER A 22 -18.19 -25.79 -38.75
C SER A 22 -18.89 -25.52 -37.42
N GLU A 23 -18.69 -26.37 -36.40
CA GLU A 23 -19.30 -26.20 -35.07
C GLU A 23 -18.81 -24.93 -34.38
N ILE A 24 -17.50 -24.65 -34.47
CA ILE A 24 -16.86 -23.46 -33.88
C ILE A 24 -17.37 -22.15 -34.50
N ALA A 25 -17.94 -22.18 -35.72
CA ALA A 25 -18.54 -21.01 -36.35
C ALA A 25 -19.93 -20.64 -35.80
N GLY A 26 -20.50 -21.46 -34.90
CA GLY A 26 -21.83 -21.25 -34.31
C GLY A 26 -21.90 -20.31 -33.11
N GLU A 27 -20.77 -19.94 -32.48
CA GLU A 27 -20.78 -19.09 -31.28
C GLU A 27 -20.94 -17.59 -31.62
N PRO A 28 -22.03 -16.91 -31.19
CA PRO A 28 -22.31 -15.53 -31.58
C PRO A 28 -21.53 -14.46 -30.79
N LEU A 29 -20.47 -14.84 -30.05
CA LEU A 29 -19.80 -13.97 -29.07
C LEU A 29 -18.31 -13.66 -29.36
N SER A 30 -17.76 -14.10 -30.49
CA SER A 30 -16.43 -13.66 -30.95
C SER A 30 -16.52 -12.77 -32.19
N SER A 31 -16.13 -11.50 -32.06
CA SER A 31 -16.32 -10.47 -33.10
C SER A 31 -15.28 -10.51 -34.23
N THR A 32 -14.31 -11.42 -34.19
CA THR A 32 -13.37 -11.69 -35.28
C THR A 32 -12.82 -13.12 -35.15
N PRO A 33 -12.94 -13.98 -36.17
CA PRO A 33 -12.39 -15.33 -36.11
C PRO A 33 -10.85 -15.28 -36.16
N PRO A 34 -10.13 -16.02 -35.30
CA PRO A 34 -8.67 -15.98 -35.26
C PRO A 34 -8.07 -16.53 -36.57
N SER A 35 -7.23 -15.72 -37.21
CA SER A 35 -6.63 -15.96 -38.53
C SER A 35 -6.13 -17.40 -38.74
N ARG A 36 -6.36 -18.00 -39.91
CA ARG A 36 -6.07 -19.43 -40.16
C ARG A 36 -4.57 -19.79 -40.16
N GLN A 37 -3.68 -18.81 -40.33
CA GLN A 37 -2.24 -19.02 -40.33
C GLN A 37 -1.66 -18.88 -38.91
N ILE A 38 -0.92 -19.89 -38.46
CA ILE A 38 -0.32 -19.90 -37.11
C ILE A 38 0.65 -18.71 -36.90
N ALA A 39 1.40 -18.30 -37.92
CA ALA A 39 2.25 -17.11 -37.86
C ALA A 39 1.46 -15.82 -37.55
N ALA A 40 0.27 -15.65 -38.14
CA ALA A 40 -0.62 -14.51 -37.88
C ALA A 40 -1.33 -14.57 -36.51
N ARG A 41 -1.08 -15.61 -35.70
CA ARG A 41 -1.45 -15.71 -34.27
C ARG A 41 -0.24 -15.60 -33.34
N GLN A 42 0.97 -15.59 -33.87
CA GLN A 42 2.21 -15.53 -33.08
C GLN A 42 2.68 -14.08 -32.91
N SER A 43 3.40 -13.82 -31.82
CA SER A 43 3.93 -12.48 -31.54
C SER A 43 4.96 -12.07 -32.59
N GLU A 44 5.13 -10.76 -32.79
CA GLU A 44 6.14 -10.21 -33.70
C GLU A 44 7.54 -10.80 -33.42
N TYR A 45 7.89 -10.99 -32.14
CA TYR A 45 9.14 -11.63 -31.72
C TYR A 45 9.30 -13.07 -32.24
N HIS A 46 8.21 -13.85 -32.34
CA HIS A 46 8.24 -15.19 -32.92
C HIS A 46 8.27 -15.17 -34.46
N ASN A 47 7.63 -14.18 -35.09
CA ASN A 47 7.61 -14.06 -36.54
C ASN A 47 8.96 -13.59 -37.11
N ARG A 48 9.76 -12.83 -36.35
CA ARG A 48 11.18 -12.48 -36.62
C ARG A 48 12.16 -13.66 -36.81
N ARG A 49 11.68 -14.91 -36.82
CA ARG A 49 12.45 -16.08 -37.30
C ARG A 49 12.33 -16.28 -38.82
N PHE A 50 11.22 -15.84 -39.43
CA PHE A 50 10.98 -15.92 -40.87
C PHE A 50 11.65 -14.77 -41.64
N ASP A 51 11.84 -13.62 -40.98
CA ASP A 51 12.55 -12.46 -41.55
C ASP A 51 14.07 -12.64 -41.59
N ARG A 52 14.61 -13.66 -40.92
CA ARG A 52 16.04 -14.00 -40.96
C ARG A 52 16.37 -14.72 -42.25
N LYS A 53 17.25 -14.15 -43.06
CA LYS A 53 17.90 -14.89 -44.14
C LYS A 53 18.71 -16.04 -43.53
N GLU A 54 18.32 -17.26 -43.83
CA GLU A 54 18.99 -18.46 -43.35
C GLU A 54 20.33 -18.62 -44.09
N HIS A 55 21.42 -18.20 -43.46
CA HIS A 55 22.76 -18.43 -43.97
C HIS A 55 23.09 -19.91 -43.80
N GLN A 56 22.89 -20.70 -44.86
CA GLN A 56 23.54 -22.00 -44.96
C GLN A 56 25.06 -21.75 -44.98
N SER A 57 25.72 -22.09 -43.88
CA SER A 57 27.16 -22.26 -43.86
C SER A 57 27.44 -23.65 -44.39
N ASP A 58 28.10 -23.74 -45.55
CA ASP A 58 28.76 -24.98 -45.93
C ASP A 58 29.79 -25.38 -44.85
N ASP A 59 30.03 -26.68 -44.73
CA ASP A 59 30.88 -27.23 -43.68
C ASP A 59 32.35 -26.85 -43.92
N ALA A 60 32.85 -25.91 -43.12
CA ALA A 60 34.18 -25.34 -43.26
C ALA A 60 35.31 -26.38 -43.13
N PHE A 61 35.06 -27.55 -42.52
CA PHE A 61 36.04 -28.63 -42.47
C PHE A 61 36.19 -29.36 -43.82
N LYS A 62 35.11 -29.54 -44.58
CA LYS A 62 35.17 -30.15 -45.93
C LYS A 62 35.84 -29.24 -46.95
N ALA A 63 35.46 -27.95 -46.97
CA ALA A 63 36.02 -26.98 -47.90
C ALA A 63 37.55 -26.81 -47.73
N ALA A 64 38.07 -27.07 -46.52
CA ALA A 64 39.50 -27.07 -46.23
C ALA A 64 40.25 -28.29 -46.78
N GLU A 65 39.62 -29.48 -46.86
CA GLU A 65 40.22 -30.65 -47.54
C GLU A 65 40.23 -30.49 -49.06
N GLU A 66 39.19 -29.86 -49.63
CA GLU A 66 39.06 -29.66 -51.08
C GLU A 66 39.76 -28.38 -51.61
N GLY A 67 40.40 -27.60 -50.73
CA GLY A 67 41.27 -26.48 -51.09
C GLY A 67 40.56 -25.25 -51.68
N GLN A 68 39.25 -25.09 -51.46
CA GLN A 68 38.47 -23.97 -51.99
C GLN A 68 38.36 -22.81 -50.99
N ALA A 69 38.33 -21.58 -51.50
CA ALA A 69 38.22 -20.37 -50.68
C ALA A 69 36.78 -20.16 -50.17
N VAL A 70 36.56 -20.35 -48.87
CA VAL A 70 35.24 -20.21 -48.24
C VAL A 70 34.74 -18.76 -48.24
N LEU A 71 33.76 -18.47 -49.08
CA LEU A 71 32.97 -17.23 -49.04
C LEU A 71 31.76 -17.43 -48.12
N GLY A 72 31.70 -16.71 -46.99
CA GLY A 72 30.56 -16.78 -46.05
C GLY A 72 30.89 -17.12 -44.59
N GLY A 73 32.11 -16.83 -44.12
CA GLY A 73 32.51 -17.11 -42.74
C GLY A 73 31.77 -16.28 -41.68
N TYR A 74 31.83 -16.75 -40.42
CA TYR A 74 31.19 -16.12 -39.24
C TYR A 74 31.47 -14.62 -39.07
N GLN A 75 32.64 -14.13 -39.50
CA GLN A 75 32.96 -12.70 -39.47
C GLN A 75 32.05 -11.85 -40.38
N ASP A 76 31.68 -12.34 -41.56
CA ASP A 76 30.79 -11.63 -42.47
C ASP A 76 29.32 -11.73 -42.05
N ALA A 77 28.90 -12.85 -41.46
CA ALA A 77 27.61 -12.94 -40.76
C ALA A 77 27.51 -11.90 -39.62
N MET A 78 28.59 -11.72 -38.84
CA MET A 78 28.67 -10.68 -37.80
C MET A 78 28.78 -9.26 -38.35
N ARG A 79 29.32 -9.06 -39.56
CA ARG A 79 29.32 -7.77 -40.28
C ARG A 79 27.91 -7.42 -40.79
N LEU A 80 27.23 -8.36 -41.44
CA LEU A 80 25.85 -8.20 -41.91
C LEU A 80 24.88 -7.93 -40.74
N GLN A 81 24.99 -8.67 -39.63
CA GLN A 81 24.17 -8.42 -38.44
C GLN A 81 24.44 -7.05 -37.77
N ARG A 82 25.60 -6.41 -38.02
CA ARG A 82 25.82 -5.01 -37.63
C ARG A 82 25.12 -4.05 -38.59
N LEU A 83 25.24 -4.27 -39.91
CA LEU A 83 24.56 -3.47 -40.92
C LEU A 83 23.04 -3.49 -40.73
N GLU A 84 22.41 -4.65 -40.55
CA GLU A 84 20.97 -4.78 -40.26
C GLU A 84 20.54 -3.98 -39.01
N ARG A 85 21.39 -3.91 -37.98
CA ARG A 85 21.12 -3.11 -36.76
C ARG A 85 21.28 -1.61 -36.99
N GLU A 86 22.17 -1.19 -37.88
CA GLU A 86 22.34 0.21 -38.26
C GLU A 86 21.22 0.66 -39.19
N GLU A 87 20.84 -0.15 -40.18
CA GLU A 87 19.67 0.04 -41.04
C GLU A 87 18.38 0.14 -40.20
N ALA A 88 18.14 -0.79 -39.28
CA ALA A 88 16.99 -0.75 -38.37
C ALA A 88 17.01 0.41 -37.34
N ARG A 89 18.17 1.05 -37.15
CA ARG A 89 18.30 2.29 -36.36
C ARG A 89 18.05 3.53 -37.21
N VAL A 90 18.47 3.51 -38.47
CA VAL A 90 18.25 4.58 -39.46
C VAL A 90 16.79 4.63 -39.90
N SER A 91 16.14 3.50 -40.18
CA SER A 91 14.71 3.45 -40.53
C SER A 91 13.84 4.07 -39.43
N ARG A 92 14.04 3.66 -38.17
CA ARG A 92 13.37 4.24 -36.99
C ARG A 92 13.67 5.73 -36.77
N ALA A 93 14.82 6.21 -37.24
CA ALA A 93 15.15 7.64 -37.21
C ALA A 93 14.46 8.42 -38.34
N ILE A 94 14.24 7.79 -39.49
CA ILE A 94 13.46 8.33 -40.61
C ILE A 94 11.96 8.34 -40.27
N GLU A 95 11.41 7.24 -39.76
CA GLU A 95 10.02 7.14 -39.28
C GLU A 95 9.71 8.26 -38.27
N ARG A 96 10.60 8.48 -37.28
CA ARG A 96 10.46 9.56 -36.29
C ARG A 96 10.58 10.98 -36.88
N LYS A 97 11.25 11.16 -38.01
CA LYS A 97 11.28 12.43 -38.74
C LYS A 97 9.99 12.64 -39.52
N VAL A 98 9.54 11.64 -40.28
CA VAL A 98 8.27 11.68 -41.01
C VAL A 98 7.09 11.87 -40.04
N GLU A 99 7.12 11.23 -38.87
CA GLU A 99 6.15 11.46 -37.78
C GLU A 99 6.24 12.85 -37.13
N ALA A 100 7.36 13.56 -37.25
CA ALA A 100 7.51 14.92 -36.74
C ALA A 100 7.07 15.95 -37.79
N GLU A 101 7.52 15.78 -39.04
CA GLU A 101 7.15 16.59 -40.20
C GLU A 101 5.64 16.51 -40.47
N GLY A 102 5.07 15.30 -40.53
CA GLY A 102 3.62 15.09 -40.69
C GLY A 102 2.76 15.59 -39.51
N LYS A 103 3.37 15.95 -38.36
CA LYS A 103 2.68 16.64 -37.26
C LYS A 103 2.82 18.16 -37.32
N MET A 104 3.74 18.71 -38.12
CA MET A 104 3.89 20.16 -38.35
C MET A 104 3.00 20.68 -39.49
N ASP A 105 2.66 19.84 -40.46
CA ASP A 105 1.83 20.24 -41.61
C ASP A 105 0.32 20.26 -41.29
N ILE A 106 -0.14 19.47 -40.30
CA ILE A 106 -1.56 19.42 -39.90
C ILE A 106 -2.02 20.73 -39.22
N ASP A 107 -1.14 21.41 -38.49
CA ASP A 107 -1.44 22.65 -37.76
C ASP A 107 -1.44 23.94 -38.64
N LYS A 108 -1.25 23.82 -39.96
CA LYS A 108 -0.98 24.99 -40.85
C LYS A 108 -2.10 25.39 -41.82
N THR A 109 -3.24 24.71 -41.87
CA THR A 109 -4.32 25.03 -42.83
C THR A 109 -5.67 25.28 -42.16
N LEU A 110 -5.93 26.52 -41.72
CA LEU A 110 -7.28 27.11 -41.57
C LEU A 110 -7.28 28.61 -41.15
N THR A 111 -7.03 29.55 -42.09
CA THR A 111 -7.69 30.89 -42.24
C THR A 111 -6.87 31.84 -43.15
N PRO A 112 -7.49 32.71 -43.99
CA PRO A 112 -6.77 33.62 -44.89
C PRO A 112 -6.95 35.13 -44.61
N SER A 113 -5.91 35.93 -44.95
CA SER A 113 -5.86 37.42 -45.10
C SER A 113 -6.25 38.29 -43.87
N HIS A 114 -5.76 39.53 -43.63
CA HIS A 114 -4.83 40.52 -44.23
C HIS A 114 -4.43 41.50 -43.05
N VAL A 115 -3.51 42.49 -43.05
CA VAL A 115 -2.74 43.28 -44.04
C VAL A 115 -1.29 43.53 -43.53
N ASP A 116 -0.38 43.74 -44.48
CA ASP A 116 1.01 44.25 -44.52
C ASP A 116 1.59 45.08 -43.35
N MET A 117 2.86 44.81 -42.99
CA MET A 117 4.00 45.70 -43.35
C MET A 117 5.39 45.03 -43.19
N GLU A 118 6.32 45.46 -44.03
CA GLU A 118 7.76 45.13 -44.11
C GLU A 118 8.57 45.94 -43.05
N GLU A 119 9.84 45.70 -42.68
CA GLU A 119 10.84 44.65 -42.93
C GLU A 119 11.96 44.70 -41.84
N VAL A 120 12.97 43.81 -41.93
CA VAL A 120 14.43 44.03 -41.66
C VAL A 120 15.12 42.80 -41.03
N GLU A 121 15.87 42.11 -41.88
CA GLU A 121 17.08 41.28 -41.71
C GLU A 121 17.42 40.56 -40.38
N GLU A 122 17.64 39.25 -40.48
CA GLU A 122 18.46 38.47 -39.54
C GLU A 122 19.97 38.62 -39.83
N GLN A 123 20.82 38.76 -38.81
CA GLN A 123 22.19 38.24 -38.84
C GLN A 123 22.57 37.57 -37.51
N GLY A 124 22.96 36.30 -37.57
CA GLY A 124 23.26 35.48 -36.40
C GLY A 124 24.72 35.57 -35.92
N LEU A 125 24.95 35.43 -34.61
CA LEU A 125 26.29 35.35 -34.03
C LEU A 125 26.51 34.11 -33.15
N VAL A 126 27.63 33.43 -33.42
CA VAL A 126 28.01 32.14 -32.81
C VAL A 126 28.51 32.33 -31.38
N ARG A 127 27.82 31.74 -30.40
CA ARG A 127 28.31 31.64 -29.01
C ARG A 127 29.40 30.58 -28.87
N LYS A 128 30.68 30.99 -28.92
CA LYS A 128 31.77 30.20 -28.34
C LYS A 128 31.68 30.22 -26.81
N ARG A 129 32.01 29.08 -26.18
CA ARG A 129 32.23 28.97 -24.73
C ARG A 129 33.59 29.59 -24.39
N ARG A 130 33.71 30.21 -23.21
CA ARG A 130 34.99 30.70 -22.68
C ARG A 130 35.15 30.21 -21.24
N TRP A 131 36.08 29.27 -21.05
CA TRP A 131 36.84 29.15 -19.80
C TRP A 131 37.89 30.29 -19.78
N ASP A 132 38.54 30.53 -18.65
CA ASP A 132 39.62 31.51 -18.47
C ASP A 132 39.19 32.99 -18.44
N ALA A 133 38.92 33.45 -17.22
CA ALA A 133 39.26 34.77 -16.68
C ALA A 133 39.44 34.64 -15.16
N VAL A 134 40.52 35.21 -14.62
CA VAL A 134 40.91 35.15 -13.19
C VAL A 134 40.90 36.56 -12.59
N GLU A 135 40.53 36.62 -11.30
CA GLU A 135 40.70 37.67 -10.27
C GLU A 135 40.96 39.13 -10.64
N THR A 136 40.32 40.03 -9.88
CA THR A 136 40.99 41.26 -9.39
C THR A 136 40.33 41.71 -8.09
N GLU A 137 41.13 41.98 -7.06
CA GLU A 137 40.68 42.42 -5.72
C GLU A 137 40.61 43.95 -5.62
N VAL A 138 39.75 44.47 -4.73
CA VAL A 138 39.91 45.81 -4.13
C VAL A 138 39.40 45.80 -2.67
N GLN A 139 40.32 46.03 -1.74
CA GLN A 139 40.15 46.32 -0.30
C GLN A 139 39.74 47.79 -0.06
N ASP A 140 39.38 48.33 1.11
CA ASP A 140 38.95 47.86 2.45
C ASP A 140 38.34 49.10 3.17
N SER A 141 37.57 48.92 4.26
CA SER A 141 37.47 49.96 5.31
C SER A 141 36.95 49.42 6.65
N HIS A 142 37.79 49.47 7.70
CA HIS A 142 37.48 49.05 9.08
C HIS A 142 36.57 50.05 9.84
N GLY A 143 35.98 49.58 10.95
CA GLY A 143 35.22 50.44 11.88
C GLY A 143 34.71 49.72 13.14
N GLU A 144 35.60 49.35 14.06
CA GLU A 144 35.22 48.79 15.37
C GLU A 144 34.88 49.88 16.40
N TRP A 145 33.90 49.65 17.29
CA TRP A 145 33.78 50.37 18.57
C TRP A 145 33.27 49.47 19.71
N SER A 146 34.18 49.14 20.63
CA SER A 146 34.01 48.90 22.08
C SER A 146 32.95 47.92 22.62
N GLN A 147 33.43 46.98 23.45
CA GLN A 147 32.63 46.25 24.45
C GLN A 147 32.13 47.18 25.57
N VAL A 148 30.96 46.88 26.14
CA VAL A 148 30.65 47.16 27.56
C VAL A 148 29.95 45.93 28.15
N VAL A 149 30.40 45.47 29.33
CA VAL A 149 29.80 44.33 30.05
C VAL A 149 28.95 44.85 31.20
N VAL A 150 27.66 44.47 31.22
CA VAL A 150 26.78 44.60 32.40
C VAL A 150 26.00 43.29 32.55
N VAL A 151 25.98 42.76 33.77
CA VAL A 151 25.33 41.48 34.10
C VAL A 151 24.13 41.74 35.02
N SER A 152 22.93 41.25 34.66
CA SER A 152 22.05 40.45 35.53
C SER A 152 20.58 40.33 35.05
N SER A 153 19.90 39.32 35.58
CA SER A 153 18.44 39.09 35.64
C SER A 153 17.68 38.65 34.37
N MET A 154 17.09 37.45 34.45
CA MET A 154 16.03 36.97 33.55
C MET A 154 14.63 37.33 34.10
N PRO A 155 13.67 37.77 33.26
CA PRO A 155 12.24 37.65 33.54
C PRO A 155 11.70 36.31 33.01
N LYS A 156 10.98 35.55 33.84
CA LYS A 156 10.36 34.26 33.45
C LYS A 156 9.06 34.49 32.65
N LYS A 157 8.83 33.72 31.59
CA LYS A 157 7.53 33.69 30.87
C LYS A 157 6.42 33.15 31.80
N ARG A 158 5.29 33.86 31.86
CA ARG A 158 4.03 33.33 32.44
C ARG A 158 3.41 32.35 31.43
N ARG A 159 2.94 31.19 31.89
CA ARG A 159 2.06 30.27 31.14
C ARG A 159 0.65 30.30 31.76
N SER A 160 -0.37 30.02 30.97
CA SER A 160 -1.77 30.15 31.37
C SER A 160 -2.53 28.82 31.36
N ARG A 161 -2.95 28.40 32.56
CA ARG A 161 -4.31 27.91 32.85
C ARG A 161 -4.94 26.98 31.81
N TRP A 162 -4.47 25.74 31.75
CA TRP A 162 -5.23 24.55 31.31
C TRP A 162 -4.66 23.24 31.88
N ASP A 163 -3.37 23.19 32.25
CA ASP A 163 -2.74 22.04 32.91
C ASP A 163 -2.93 22.03 34.45
N GLU A 164 -4.12 21.68 34.95
CA GLU A 164 -4.36 21.41 36.39
C GLU A 164 -5.27 20.17 36.60
N PRO A 165 -4.71 19.02 37.04
CA PRO A 165 -5.48 17.93 37.66
C PRO A 165 -5.67 18.17 39.18
N PRO A 166 -6.71 17.58 39.82
CA PRO A 166 -7.05 17.85 41.22
C PRO A 166 -6.01 17.29 42.22
N PRO A 167 -5.90 17.89 43.43
CA PRO A 167 -4.89 17.52 44.40
C PRO A 167 -5.17 16.16 45.07
N ILE A 168 -4.13 15.34 45.19
CA ILE A 168 -4.10 14.13 46.03
C ILE A 168 -3.19 14.43 47.23
N VAL A 169 -3.67 14.10 48.43
CA VAL A 169 -2.92 14.30 49.68
C VAL A 169 -1.70 13.36 49.71
N VAL A 170 -0.53 13.89 50.03
CA VAL A 170 0.72 13.13 50.15
C VAL A 170 0.94 12.71 51.60
N VAL A 171 1.38 11.47 51.79
CA VAL A 171 2.01 10.98 53.02
C VAL A 171 3.39 10.43 52.62
N ASP A 172 4.43 10.76 53.39
CA ASP A 172 5.82 10.60 52.96
C ASP A 172 6.30 9.15 52.85
N VAL A 173 6.83 8.80 51.67
CA VAL A 173 7.72 7.65 51.45
C VAL A 173 8.80 8.06 50.42
N PRO A 174 10.10 7.84 50.68
CA PRO A 174 11.16 8.46 49.87
C PRO A 174 11.41 7.79 48.51
N ASN A 175 11.44 8.65 47.47
CA ASN A 175 12.18 8.51 46.20
C ASN A 175 12.27 7.12 45.52
N LEU A 176 11.33 6.83 44.62
CA LEU A 176 11.57 5.97 43.45
C LEU A 176 11.12 6.66 42.16
N LYS A 177 12.02 6.72 41.17
CA LYS A 177 11.71 7.25 39.83
C LYS A 177 10.85 6.25 39.07
N LYS A 178 9.68 6.66 38.57
CA LYS A 178 8.81 5.81 37.75
C LYS A 178 9.45 5.53 36.39
N THR A 179 9.91 4.30 36.18
CA THR A 179 10.35 3.76 34.88
C THR A 179 9.29 2.81 34.30
N SER A 180 9.45 2.42 33.03
CA SER A 180 8.54 1.54 32.30
C SER A 180 8.49 0.12 32.89
N ARG A 181 7.27 -0.43 33.02
CA ARG A 181 6.95 -1.78 33.54
C ARG A 181 7.50 -2.97 32.71
N TRP A 182 8.42 -2.71 31.78
CA TRP A 182 9.04 -3.69 30.87
C TRP A 182 10.57 -3.82 31.03
N ASP A 183 11.24 -2.94 31.79
CA ASP A 183 12.69 -2.98 32.01
C ASP A 183 13.06 -3.48 33.43
N GLN A 184 12.48 -4.61 33.86
CA GLN A 184 12.91 -5.33 35.06
C GLN A 184 13.13 -6.82 34.76
N ALA A 185 14.38 -7.28 34.89
CA ALA A 185 14.75 -8.68 34.95
C ALA A 185 15.09 -9.06 36.41
N PRO A 186 14.82 -10.29 36.86
CA PRO A 186 15.09 -10.71 38.24
C PRO A 186 16.59 -10.90 38.48
N THR A 187 17.10 -10.37 39.59
CA THR A 187 18.47 -10.64 40.07
C THR A 187 18.46 -11.80 41.05
N VAL A 188 19.16 -12.90 40.72
CA VAL A 188 19.36 -14.05 41.61
C VAL A 188 20.49 -13.73 42.60
N GLY A 189 20.30 -13.96 43.91
CA GLY A 189 21.29 -13.53 44.91
C GLY A 189 20.95 -13.75 46.39
N ALA A 190 20.36 -14.89 46.76
CA ALA A 190 20.26 -15.33 48.16
C ALA A 190 20.24 -16.86 48.23
N MET A 191 20.83 -17.46 49.27
CA MET A 191 21.09 -18.91 49.35
C MET A 191 20.91 -19.46 50.78
N LEU A 192 20.64 -20.77 50.87
CA LEU A 192 20.73 -21.67 52.04
C LEU A 192 19.51 -21.82 53.00
N SER A 193 18.65 -22.80 52.67
CA SER A 193 18.43 -24.04 53.48
C SER A 193 17.69 -23.96 54.85
N PRO A 194 17.31 -25.11 55.47
CA PRO A 194 16.25 -26.01 54.98
C PRO A 194 15.30 -26.56 56.08
N ILE A 195 14.01 -26.83 55.80
CA ILE A 195 13.16 -27.72 56.64
C ILE A 195 12.31 -28.69 55.81
N LEU A 196 12.38 -29.94 56.24
CA LEU A 196 11.67 -31.18 55.87
C LEU A 196 10.12 -31.09 55.92
N MET A 197 9.40 -31.70 54.94
CA MET A 197 8.29 -32.66 55.13
C MET A 197 7.54 -33.02 53.81
N THR A 198 7.94 -34.14 53.20
CA THR A 198 7.11 -35.36 52.98
C THR A 198 5.68 -35.27 52.41
N GLU A 199 5.49 -35.86 51.21
CA GLU A 199 4.29 -36.58 50.70
C GLU A 199 2.97 -35.81 50.38
N SER A 200 2.09 -36.27 49.47
CA SER A 200 2.22 -37.29 48.41
C SER A 200 1.13 -37.13 47.33
N ARG A 201 1.47 -37.40 46.05
CA ARG A 201 0.54 -37.91 45.02
C ARG A 201 1.31 -38.37 43.76
N THR A 202 1.10 -39.62 43.36
CA THR A 202 1.78 -40.28 42.22
C THR A 202 0.92 -40.30 40.96
N ASN A 203 1.56 -40.27 39.78
CA ASN A 203 0.95 -40.72 38.53
C ASN A 203 1.32 -42.19 38.31
N GLU A 204 0.33 -43.09 38.26
CA GLU A 204 0.55 -44.55 38.27
C GLU A 204 0.77 -45.20 36.88
N SER A 205 0.88 -44.41 35.80
CA SER A 205 0.77 -44.92 34.42
C SER A 205 1.98 -45.68 33.88
N ASP A 206 3.21 -45.29 34.22
CA ASP A 206 4.40 -45.73 33.46
C ASP A 206 5.10 -46.98 34.01
N VAL A 207 4.80 -47.40 35.25
CA VAL A 207 5.43 -48.55 35.92
C VAL A 207 5.22 -49.88 35.16
N ARG A 208 4.21 -49.96 34.27
CA ARG A 208 3.83 -51.17 33.54
C ARG A 208 4.53 -51.38 32.19
N ARG A 209 5.51 -50.54 31.81
CA ARG A 209 6.22 -50.64 30.51
C ARG A 209 7.76 -50.62 30.60
N GLY A 210 8.32 -50.72 31.81
CA GLY A 210 9.75 -50.96 31.97
C GLY A 210 10.11 -52.45 31.78
N TYR A 211 11.26 -52.73 31.16
CA TYR A 211 11.87 -54.06 31.23
C TYR A 211 12.39 -54.29 32.66
N LEU A 212 12.09 -55.45 33.24
CA LEU A 212 12.68 -55.87 34.52
C LEU A 212 14.18 -56.13 34.33
N THR A 213 15.01 -55.67 35.27
CA THR A 213 16.44 -55.98 35.28
C THR A 213 16.68 -57.42 35.73
N ASP A 214 17.79 -58.02 35.29
CA ASP A 214 18.14 -59.40 35.66
C ASP A 214 18.30 -59.56 37.19
N GLU A 215 18.74 -58.52 37.90
CA GLU A 215 18.80 -58.48 39.37
C GLU A 215 17.42 -58.55 40.02
N ALA A 216 16.43 -57.84 39.45
CA ALA A 216 15.04 -57.90 39.92
C ALA A 216 14.38 -59.26 39.59
N LEU A 217 14.69 -59.84 38.43
CA LEU A 217 14.25 -61.20 38.06
C LEU A 217 14.84 -62.25 39.00
N ASN A 218 16.13 -62.18 39.31
CA ASN A 218 16.79 -63.08 40.26
C ASN A 218 16.31 -62.91 41.71
N ALA A 219 15.71 -61.77 42.07
CA ALA A 219 15.03 -61.57 43.36
C ALA A 219 13.58 -62.09 43.38
N LEU A 220 12.93 -62.21 42.21
CA LEU A 220 11.55 -62.71 42.07
C LEU A 220 11.46 -64.24 41.87
N ILE A 221 12.52 -64.86 41.34
CA ILE A 221 12.58 -66.29 41.02
C ILE A 221 13.27 -67.06 42.17
N PRO A 222 12.70 -68.17 42.68
CA PRO A 222 13.35 -68.99 43.70
C PRO A 222 14.73 -69.51 43.26
N ALA A 223 15.73 -69.36 44.13
CA ALA A 223 17.15 -69.62 43.82
C ALA A 223 17.52 -71.11 43.55
N THR A 224 16.56 -72.02 43.52
CA THR A 224 16.76 -73.44 43.17
C THR A 224 15.67 -73.92 42.23
N GLY A 225 16.07 -74.59 41.14
CA GLY A 225 15.17 -75.23 40.16
C GLY A 225 15.13 -74.63 38.76
N TYR A 226 15.79 -73.49 38.52
CA TYR A 226 15.82 -72.80 37.23
C TYR A 226 17.22 -72.79 36.60
N ILE A 227 17.29 -72.86 35.28
CA ILE A 227 18.52 -72.76 34.48
C ILE A 227 18.29 -71.72 33.39
N ILE A 228 19.19 -70.74 33.27
CA ILE A 228 19.16 -69.73 32.20
C ILE A 228 19.61 -70.40 30.90
N VAL A 229 18.71 -70.47 29.92
CA VAL A 229 18.97 -71.06 28.60
C VAL A 229 19.62 -70.02 27.69
N THR A 230 20.75 -70.35 27.07
CA THR A 230 21.38 -69.49 26.07
C THR A 230 20.55 -69.46 24.77
N PRO A 231 20.37 -68.28 24.13
CA PRO A 231 19.61 -68.19 22.89
C PRO A 231 20.33 -68.94 21.75
N PRO A 232 19.59 -69.58 20.82
CA PRO A 232 20.19 -70.27 19.68
C PRO A 232 21.06 -69.35 18.81
N ALA A 233 22.16 -69.90 18.29
CA ALA A 233 23.11 -69.18 17.44
C ALA A 233 22.41 -68.66 16.16
N GLY A 234 22.15 -67.36 16.11
CA GLY A 234 21.45 -66.68 15.02
C GLY A 234 20.38 -65.68 15.46
N HIS A 235 19.94 -65.68 16.72
CA HIS A 235 18.97 -64.70 17.20
C HIS A 235 19.59 -63.31 17.41
N GLN A 236 19.15 -62.32 16.62
CA GLN A 236 19.46 -60.90 16.82
C GLN A 236 18.26 -60.21 17.52
N PRO A 237 18.45 -59.51 18.65
CA PRO A 237 17.39 -58.73 19.28
C PRO A 237 17.10 -57.44 18.49
N PHE A 238 15.83 -57.08 18.35
CA PHE A 238 15.43 -55.82 17.72
C PHE A 238 15.84 -54.63 18.59
N ALA A 239 16.80 -53.84 18.11
CA ALA A 239 17.28 -52.63 18.77
C ALA A 239 16.28 -51.47 18.62
N HIS A 240 15.19 -51.49 19.38
CA HIS A 240 14.30 -50.34 19.49
C HIS A 240 15.02 -49.18 20.19
N ALA A 241 14.91 -47.99 19.62
CA ALA A 241 15.47 -46.78 20.18
C ALA A 241 14.82 -46.38 21.52
N HIS A 242 15.52 -45.52 22.27
CA HIS A 242 15.21 -44.92 23.59
C HIS A 242 16.13 -45.32 24.76
N LYS A 243 17.44 -45.33 24.53
CA LYS A 243 18.36 -44.85 25.58
C LYS A 243 18.15 -43.34 25.75
N LEU A 244 17.19 -42.95 26.58
CA LEU A 244 17.18 -41.63 27.19
C LEU A 244 18.38 -41.58 28.13
N ALA A 245 19.41 -40.82 27.75
CA ALA A 245 20.53 -40.54 28.63
C ALA A 245 20.02 -39.75 29.86
N GLU A 246 20.57 -40.06 31.02
CA GLU A 246 20.25 -39.39 32.28
C GLU A 246 20.52 -37.89 32.14
N ILE A 247 19.55 -37.05 32.50
CA ILE A 247 19.68 -35.59 32.40
C ILE A 247 20.72 -35.14 33.43
N PRO A 248 21.88 -34.59 33.04
CA PRO A 248 22.79 -33.98 33.98
C PRO A 248 22.16 -32.68 34.48
N THR A 249 22.30 -32.38 35.77
CA THR A 249 21.91 -31.07 36.31
C THR A 249 22.84 -29.98 35.77
N ILE A 250 22.42 -29.32 34.69
CA ILE A 250 23.13 -28.21 34.03
C ILE A 250 22.49 -26.88 34.44
N LEU A 251 23.32 -25.87 34.63
CA LEU A 251 22.93 -24.49 34.94
C LEU A 251 22.69 -23.71 33.64
N GLU A 252 21.59 -22.95 33.59
CA GLU A 252 21.34 -21.84 32.65
C GLU A 252 21.66 -22.06 31.15
N GLU A 253 21.00 -23.04 30.49
CA GLU A 253 20.96 -23.09 29.01
C GLU A 253 19.53 -23.29 28.46
N GLY A 254 19.33 -22.83 27.21
CA GLY A 254 18.01 -22.62 26.61
C GLY A 254 17.39 -23.86 25.93
N PHE A 255 16.06 -23.87 25.82
CA PHE A 255 15.31 -24.98 25.25
C PHE A 255 15.39 -24.99 23.70
N HIS A 256 15.98 -26.03 23.11
CA HIS A 256 16.04 -26.24 21.66
C HIS A 256 15.05 -27.32 21.20
N ILE A 257 14.22 -27.01 20.20
CA ILE A 257 13.38 -27.98 19.50
C ILE A 257 14.25 -28.70 18.46
N LYS A 258 14.25 -30.04 18.46
CA LYS A 258 14.82 -30.84 17.37
C LYS A 258 13.76 -31.07 16.31
N GLU A 259 14.01 -30.59 15.10
CA GLU A 259 13.20 -30.93 13.92
C GLU A 259 13.44 -32.38 13.46
N THR A 260 12.50 -32.90 12.66
CA THR A 260 12.45 -34.31 12.27
C THR A 260 13.41 -34.68 11.13
N SER A 261 13.82 -35.95 11.12
CA SER A 261 14.99 -36.47 10.40
C SER A 261 14.83 -36.69 8.89
N ASP A 262 14.55 -35.64 8.11
CA ASP A 262 14.61 -35.68 6.62
C ASP A 262 15.62 -34.67 6.01
N ALA A 263 16.27 -33.82 6.82
CA ALA A 263 17.20 -32.78 6.34
C ALA A 263 18.69 -33.22 6.27
N ALA A 264 18.99 -34.51 6.47
CA ALA A 264 20.35 -35.01 6.71
C ALA A 264 21.35 -34.81 5.55
N GLY A 265 20.88 -34.55 4.34
CA GLY A 265 21.72 -34.22 3.18
C GLY A 265 22.11 -32.73 3.03
N ALA A 266 21.50 -31.83 3.80
CA ALA A 266 21.69 -30.38 3.66
C ALA A 266 22.37 -29.72 4.88
N GLY A 267 22.19 -30.27 6.09
CA GLY A 267 22.67 -29.66 7.34
C GLY A 267 24.18 -29.38 7.38
N LEU A 268 25.01 -30.26 6.81
CA LEU A 268 26.48 -30.18 6.87
C LEU A 268 27.06 -28.96 6.12
N ILE A 269 26.29 -28.33 5.23
CA ILE A 269 26.68 -27.09 4.54
C ILE A 269 26.20 -25.85 5.31
N GLN A 270 25.15 -25.99 6.12
CA GLN A 270 24.53 -24.90 6.89
C GLN A 270 25.30 -24.61 8.19
N GLU A 271 25.77 -25.64 8.90
CA GLU A 271 26.53 -25.50 10.17
C GLU A 271 27.90 -24.84 9.99
N LEU A 272 28.48 -24.88 8.79
CA LEU A 272 29.78 -24.26 8.48
C LEU A 272 29.71 -22.77 8.09
N LEU A 273 28.53 -22.15 8.17
CA LEU A 273 28.32 -20.73 7.80
C LEU A 273 27.84 -19.84 8.96
N THR A 274 27.61 -20.37 10.16
CA THR A 274 27.17 -19.59 11.33
C THR A 274 28.34 -18.99 12.13
N ASP A 275 29.51 -19.63 12.10
CA ASP A 275 30.67 -19.27 12.93
C ASP A 275 31.64 -18.34 12.19
N ILE A 276 31.21 -17.10 11.97
CA ILE A 276 32.08 -16.03 11.49
C ILE A 276 32.95 -15.52 12.66
N PRO A 277 34.29 -15.38 12.51
CA PRO A 277 35.17 -14.88 13.56
C PRO A 277 34.73 -13.51 14.10
N ASP A 278 34.94 -13.27 15.39
CA ASP A 278 34.46 -12.13 16.19
C ASP A 278 32.93 -11.91 16.28
N ILE A 279 32.12 -12.72 15.60
CA ILE A 279 30.66 -12.52 15.59
C ILE A 279 29.96 -13.26 16.75
N GLY A 280 30.41 -14.47 17.07
CA GLY A 280 29.69 -15.38 17.96
C GLY A 280 28.49 -16.03 17.24
N PRO A 281 27.77 -16.95 17.89
CA PRO A 281 26.72 -17.74 17.23
C PRO A 281 25.63 -16.85 16.65
N LEU A 282 25.56 -16.79 15.32
CA LEU A 282 24.47 -16.16 14.58
C LEU A 282 23.24 -17.05 14.64
N ALA A 283 22.06 -16.47 14.86
CA ALA A 283 20.82 -17.26 14.89
C ALA A 283 20.45 -17.84 13.51
N PHE A 284 20.86 -17.17 12.43
CA PHE A 284 20.73 -17.63 11.04
C PHE A 284 21.65 -16.82 10.12
N PHE A 285 22.00 -17.36 8.95
CA PHE A 285 22.72 -16.66 7.89
C PHE A 285 22.09 -17.01 6.53
N ARG A 286 21.61 -16.00 5.78
CA ARG A 286 20.97 -16.23 4.47
C ARG A 286 22.02 -16.31 3.37
N GLN A 287 21.72 -17.04 2.29
CA GLN A 287 22.57 -17.06 1.09
C GLN A 287 22.64 -15.68 0.40
N GLU A 288 21.67 -14.80 0.67
CA GLU A 288 21.62 -13.41 0.22
C GLU A 288 22.55 -12.51 1.04
N ASP A 289 22.59 -12.70 2.38
CA ASP A 289 23.52 -12.02 3.30
C ASP A 289 24.99 -12.22 2.87
N ALA A 290 25.31 -13.39 2.31
CA ALA A 290 26.65 -13.72 1.81
C ALA A 290 27.17 -12.72 0.76
N GLN A 291 26.32 -11.99 0.03
CA GLN A 291 26.76 -10.99 -0.95
C GLN A 291 27.25 -9.70 -0.26
N TYR A 292 26.53 -9.22 0.76
CA TYR A 292 26.86 -7.98 1.47
C TYR A 292 27.92 -8.18 2.57
N PHE A 293 27.94 -9.36 3.18
CA PHE A 293 28.84 -9.73 4.27
C PHE A 293 30.02 -10.61 3.81
N ALA A 294 30.26 -10.74 2.49
CA ALA A 294 31.40 -11.47 1.91
C ALA A 294 32.77 -11.08 2.50
N LEU A 295 32.93 -9.80 2.88
CA LEU A 295 34.14 -9.23 3.50
C LEU A 295 34.38 -9.68 4.96
N LEU A 296 33.44 -10.43 5.54
CA LEU A 296 33.53 -11.05 6.88
C LEU A 296 33.76 -12.57 6.78
N VAL A 297 33.24 -13.21 5.73
CA VAL A 297 33.41 -14.66 5.49
C VAL A 297 34.87 -15.00 5.12
N LYS A 298 35.62 -14.03 4.57
CA LYS A 298 37.07 -14.16 4.39
C LYS A 298 37.81 -13.86 5.69
N ALA A 299 38.37 -14.90 6.31
CA ALA A 299 39.37 -14.75 7.36
C ALA A 299 40.69 -14.24 6.77
N GLU A 300 40.98 -12.95 6.96
CA GLU A 300 42.22 -12.27 6.58
C GLU A 300 42.74 -11.51 7.80
N ASP A 301 43.99 -11.72 8.20
CA ASP A 301 44.54 -11.30 9.50
C ASP A 301 44.44 -9.79 9.76
N GLU A 302 43.82 -9.40 10.90
CA GLU A 302 43.59 -8.00 11.32
C GLU A 302 44.83 -7.08 11.30
N ARG A 303 46.04 -7.65 11.22
CA ARG A 303 47.33 -6.94 11.29
C ARG A 303 47.82 -6.44 9.93
N GLU A 304 47.28 -6.96 8.82
CA GLU A 304 47.68 -6.58 7.46
C GLU A 304 46.71 -5.58 6.81
N LEU A 305 45.50 -5.42 7.36
CA LEU A 305 44.46 -4.53 6.84
C LEU A 305 44.69 -3.08 7.25
N SER A 306 44.25 -2.15 6.39
CA SER A 306 44.28 -0.72 6.70
C SER A 306 43.29 -0.33 7.81
N VAL A 307 43.54 0.80 8.45
CA VAL A 307 42.71 1.35 9.55
C VAL A 307 41.26 1.56 9.10
N ASP A 308 41.01 1.85 7.82
CA ASP A 308 39.66 2.08 7.29
C ASP A 308 38.96 0.77 6.89
N GLU A 309 39.66 -0.23 6.35
CA GLU A 309 39.11 -1.58 6.14
C GLU A 309 38.72 -2.24 7.47
N LEU A 310 39.50 -2.03 8.53
CA LEU A 310 39.16 -2.45 9.88
C LEU A 310 37.90 -1.75 10.43
N LYS A 311 37.65 -0.48 10.06
CA LYS A 311 36.37 0.19 10.36
C LYS A 311 35.23 -0.43 9.56
N GLU A 312 35.41 -0.67 8.25
CA GLU A 312 34.38 -1.27 7.40
C GLU A 312 33.96 -2.66 7.89
N ARG A 313 34.92 -3.54 8.23
CA ARG A 313 34.63 -4.84 8.85
C ARG A 313 33.86 -4.67 10.16
N LYS A 314 34.29 -3.76 11.05
CA LYS A 314 33.61 -3.52 12.34
C LYS A 314 32.20 -2.94 12.17
N ILE A 315 31.94 -2.13 11.15
CA ILE A 315 30.60 -1.68 10.77
C ILE A 315 29.75 -2.87 10.28
N LEU A 316 30.27 -3.67 9.35
CA LEU A 316 29.56 -4.84 8.79
C LEU A 316 29.22 -5.88 9.89
N CYS A 317 30.16 -6.19 10.79
CA CYS A 317 29.91 -7.05 11.95
C CYS A 317 28.79 -6.51 12.86
N LEU A 318 28.72 -5.20 13.08
CA LEU A 318 27.66 -4.58 13.87
C LEU A 318 26.31 -4.63 13.14
N LEU A 319 26.27 -4.42 11.83
CA LEU A 319 25.05 -4.51 11.02
C LEU A 319 24.51 -5.94 10.96
N LEU A 320 25.36 -6.95 10.78
CA LEU A 320 24.95 -8.36 10.81
C LEU A 320 24.40 -8.77 12.20
N LYS A 321 25.03 -8.29 13.29
CA LYS A 321 24.51 -8.47 14.66
C LYS A 321 23.18 -7.75 14.93
N ILE A 322 22.81 -6.76 14.09
CA ILE A 322 21.53 -6.03 14.16
C ILE A 322 20.45 -6.69 13.29
N LYS A 323 20.79 -7.21 12.10
CA LYS A 323 19.87 -7.99 11.24
C LYS A 323 19.60 -9.38 11.85
N ASN A 324 20.64 -10.20 12.02
CA ASN A 324 20.49 -11.64 12.29
C ASN A 324 20.75 -12.05 13.75
N GLY A 325 21.30 -11.16 14.59
CA GLY A 325 21.61 -11.46 16.00
C GLY A 325 20.37 -11.61 16.91
N SER A 326 20.55 -12.15 18.12
CA SER A 326 19.50 -12.24 19.14
C SER A 326 19.12 -10.85 19.71
N LEU A 327 17.98 -10.74 20.42
CA LEU A 327 17.48 -9.45 20.93
C LEU A 327 18.50 -8.70 21.82
N THR A 328 19.31 -9.42 22.60
CA THR A 328 20.39 -8.86 23.42
C THR A 328 21.56 -8.38 22.56
N MET A 329 21.99 -9.17 21.56
CA MET A 329 23.02 -8.79 20.59
C MET A 329 22.59 -7.55 19.79
N ARG A 330 21.35 -7.50 19.29
CA ARG A 330 20.76 -6.33 18.61
C ARG A 330 20.81 -5.09 19.51
N LYS A 331 20.37 -5.19 20.78
CA LYS A 331 20.37 -4.07 21.76
C LYS A 331 21.79 -3.58 22.11
N ALA A 332 22.79 -4.46 22.07
CA ALA A 332 24.20 -4.12 22.30
C ALA A 332 24.86 -3.48 21.06
N ALA A 333 24.75 -4.12 19.89
CA ALA A 333 25.32 -3.62 18.64
C ALA A 333 24.70 -2.28 18.23
N LEU A 334 23.38 -2.11 18.40
CA LEU A 334 22.67 -0.84 18.14
C LEU A 334 23.08 0.29 19.11
N ARG A 335 23.68 -0.02 20.26
CA ARG A 335 24.35 1.02 21.10
C ARG A 335 25.73 1.33 20.54
N GLN A 336 26.57 0.31 20.37
CA GLN A 336 27.95 0.43 19.90
C GLN A 336 28.07 1.21 18.58
N ILE A 337 27.23 0.91 17.57
CA ILE A 337 27.26 1.62 16.28
C ILE A 337 26.87 3.10 16.40
N THR A 338 26.03 3.45 17.38
CA THR A 338 25.53 4.83 17.57
C THR A 338 26.44 5.68 18.45
N ASP A 339 27.11 5.08 19.43
CA ASP A 339 28.10 5.79 20.26
C ASP A 339 29.42 5.99 19.51
N LYS A 340 29.81 5.04 18.65
CA LYS A 340 30.97 5.15 17.75
C LYS A 340 30.66 5.75 16.37
N ALA A 341 29.44 6.24 16.11
CA ALA A 341 29.07 6.76 14.78
C ALA A 341 30.02 7.85 14.24
N ARG A 342 30.51 8.73 15.12
CA ARG A 342 31.50 9.78 14.76
C ARG A 342 32.94 9.26 14.57
N GLU A 343 33.29 8.10 15.14
CA GLU A 343 34.58 7.43 15.01
C GLU A 343 34.65 6.64 13.68
N PHE A 344 33.54 6.03 13.28
CA PHE A 344 33.39 5.34 12.00
C PHE A 344 33.28 6.29 10.80
N GLY A 345 32.61 7.44 10.98
CA GLY A 345 32.44 8.45 9.93
C GLY A 345 31.25 8.18 8.99
N ALA A 346 30.72 9.24 8.39
CA ALA A 346 29.48 9.19 7.62
C ALA A 346 29.54 8.29 6.38
N GLY A 347 30.64 8.36 5.60
CA GLY A 347 30.81 7.60 4.35
C GLY A 347 30.72 6.09 4.57
N PRO A 348 31.67 5.47 5.30
CA PRO A 348 31.66 4.02 5.56
C PRO A 348 30.35 3.51 6.17
N LEU A 349 29.66 4.31 6.99
CA LEU A 349 28.34 3.95 7.50
C LEU A 349 27.28 3.92 6.38
N PHE A 350 27.08 5.00 5.64
CA PHE A 350 26.05 5.03 4.59
C PHE A 350 26.38 4.13 3.40
N ASP A 351 27.66 3.92 3.09
CA ASP A 351 28.10 3.08 1.98
C ASP A 351 27.86 1.57 2.22
N LYS A 352 27.78 1.13 3.48
CA LYS A 352 27.38 -0.26 3.82
C LYS A 352 25.90 -0.39 4.22
N ILE A 353 25.30 0.64 4.85
CA ILE A 353 23.89 0.59 5.30
C ILE A 353 22.91 0.75 4.13
N LEU A 354 23.16 1.68 3.19
CA LEU A 354 22.18 1.98 2.14
C LEU A 354 21.94 0.82 1.15
N PRO A 355 22.94 0.03 0.73
CA PRO A 355 22.70 -1.14 -0.14
C PRO A 355 21.79 -2.19 0.51
N LEU A 356 21.97 -2.46 1.81
CA LEU A 356 21.12 -3.40 2.57
C LEU A 356 19.65 -2.94 2.60
N LEU A 357 19.39 -1.63 2.58
CA LEU A 357 18.03 -1.08 2.56
C LEU A 357 17.40 -1.06 1.15
N MET A 358 18.18 -1.35 0.10
CA MET A 358 17.69 -1.54 -1.28
C MET A 358 17.36 -3.01 -1.60
N GLU A 359 17.62 -3.93 -0.67
CA GLU A 359 17.34 -5.36 -0.81
C GLU A 359 15.83 -5.65 -0.88
N ARG A 360 15.39 -6.32 -1.94
CA ARG A 360 13.95 -6.61 -2.19
C ARG A 360 13.38 -7.75 -1.36
N THR A 361 14.25 -8.60 -0.82
CA THR A 361 13.90 -9.77 0.02
C THR A 361 13.96 -9.46 1.51
N LEU A 362 14.32 -8.21 1.87
CA LEU A 362 14.42 -7.73 3.24
C LEU A 362 13.04 -7.68 3.91
N GLU A 363 12.88 -8.45 4.99
CA GLU A 363 11.64 -8.52 5.76
C GLU A 363 11.33 -7.19 6.46
N ASP A 364 10.04 -6.88 6.66
CA ASP A 364 9.59 -5.64 7.31
C ASP A 364 10.24 -5.45 8.69
N GLN A 365 10.45 -6.54 9.43
CA GLN A 365 11.12 -6.50 10.73
C GLN A 365 12.64 -6.22 10.63
N GLU A 366 13.31 -6.64 9.55
CA GLU A 366 14.71 -6.34 9.27
C GLU A 366 14.88 -4.90 8.76
N ARG A 367 13.99 -4.47 7.85
CA ARG A 367 13.84 -3.10 7.37
C ARG A 367 13.70 -2.11 8.52
N HIS A 368 12.77 -2.37 9.44
CA HIS A 368 12.53 -1.58 10.65
C HIS A 368 13.78 -1.47 11.55
N LEU A 369 14.63 -2.51 11.60
CA LEU A 369 15.87 -2.50 12.37
C LEU A 369 16.95 -1.66 11.69
N LEU A 370 17.13 -1.78 10.36
CA LEU A 370 18.06 -0.94 9.60
C LEU A 370 17.65 0.55 9.63
N VAL A 371 16.35 0.84 9.51
CA VAL A 371 15.78 2.20 9.68
C VAL A 371 16.15 2.77 11.06
N LYS A 372 16.03 1.97 12.12
CA LYS A 372 16.45 2.35 13.49
C LYS A 372 17.96 2.53 13.65
N VAL A 373 18.79 1.93 12.79
CA VAL A 373 20.22 2.28 12.71
C VAL A 373 20.40 3.64 12.04
N VAL A 374 19.81 3.83 10.85
CA VAL A 374 19.91 5.07 10.05
C VAL A 374 19.52 6.28 10.89
N ASP A 375 18.36 6.25 11.54
CA ASP A 375 17.85 7.35 12.37
C ASP A 375 18.84 7.78 13.48
N ARG A 376 19.30 6.81 14.28
CA ARG A 376 20.23 7.08 15.38
C ARG A 376 21.62 7.50 14.90
N VAL A 377 22.06 7.01 13.75
CA VAL A 377 23.32 7.41 13.11
C VAL A 377 23.21 8.85 12.58
N LEU A 378 22.11 9.22 11.92
CA LEU A 378 21.83 10.59 11.49
C LEU A 378 21.87 11.57 12.67
N TYR A 379 21.15 11.26 13.76
CA TYR A 379 21.11 12.09 14.97
C TYR A 379 22.50 12.28 15.62
N LYS A 380 23.40 11.30 15.51
CA LYS A 380 24.75 11.38 16.05
C LYS A 380 25.73 12.10 15.12
N LEU A 381 25.59 11.93 13.80
CA LEU A 381 26.49 12.52 12.79
C LEU A 381 26.24 14.01 12.57
N ASP A 382 24.99 14.48 12.69
CA ASP A 382 24.61 15.89 12.59
C ASP A 382 25.11 16.50 11.26
N ASP A 383 25.82 17.63 11.26
CA ASP A 383 26.35 18.28 10.05
C ASP A 383 27.19 17.38 9.10
N LEU A 384 27.78 16.29 9.61
CA LEU A 384 28.59 15.36 8.81
C LEU A 384 27.78 14.61 7.72
N VAL A 385 26.45 14.62 7.80
CA VAL A 385 25.59 13.95 6.81
C VAL A 385 25.48 14.72 5.49
N ARG A 386 25.78 16.03 5.48
CA ARG A 386 25.51 16.94 4.34
C ARG A 386 25.99 16.43 2.97
N PRO A 387 27.22 15.88 2.78
CA PRO A 387 27.65 15.36 1.48
C PRO A 387 26.82 14.16 0.98
N TYR A 388 26.25 13.38 1.91
CA TYR A 388 25.56 12.12 1.64
C TYR A 388 24.04 12.29 1.48
N VAL A 389 23.49 13.49 1.74
CA VAL A 389 22.04 13.79 1.70
C VAL A 389 21.38 13.32 0.41
N HIS A 390 21.97 13.58 -0.76
CA HIS A 390 21.40 13.12 -2.04
C HIS A 390 21.41 11.58 -2.17
N LYS A 391 22.50 10.91 -1.75
CA LYS A 391 22.60 9.44 -1.77
C LYS A 391 21.59 8.79 -0.83
N ILE A 392 21.35 9.38 0.33
CA ILE A 392 20.32 8.93 1.29
C ILE A 392 18.92 9.16 0.71
N LEU A 393 18.65 10.36 0.16
CA LEU A 393 17.34 10.67 -0.43
C LEU A 393 16.98 9.70 -1.56
N VAL A 394 17.88 9.40 -2.50
CA VAL A 394 17.62 8.46 -3.61
C VAL A 394 17.19 7.06 -3.13
N VAL A 395 17.64 6.61 -1.96
CA VAL A 395 17.29 5.31 -1.38
C VAL A 395 16.01 5.36 -0.55
N ILE A 396 15.74 6.47 0.14
CA ILE A 396 14.60 6.60 1.06
C ILE A 396 13.34 7.17 0.37
N GLU A 397 13.49 7.96 -0.69
CA GLU A 397 12.39 8.55 -1.45
C GLU A 397 11.38 7.52 -2.02
N PRO A 398 11.81 6.36 -2.56
CA PRO A 398 10.90 5.29 -2.96
C PRO A 398 10.01 4.76 -1.84
N LEU A 399 10.51 4.70 -0.59
CA LEU A 399 9.75 4.21 0.57
C LEU A 399 8.53 5.10 0.89
N LEU A 400 8.53 6.36 0.44
CA LEU A 400 7.36 7.25 0.56
C LEU A 400 6.20 6.84 -0.36
N ILE A 401 6.40 5.91 -1.30
CA ILE A 401 5.41 5.45 -2.30
C ILE A 401 5.03 3.97 -2.12
N ASP A 402 5.80 3.19 -1.36
CA ASP A 402 5.52 1.77 -1.01
C ASP A 402 4.05 1.53 -0.62
N ASP A 403 3.50 0.36 -0.93
CA ASP A 403 2.11 0.00 -0.62
C ASP A 403 1.87 -0.21 0.89
N ASP A 404 2.90 -0.63 1.64
CA ASP A 404 2.85 -0.76 3.10
C ASP A 404 2.76 0.60 3.82
N TYR A 405 2.01 0.64 4.91
CA TYR A 405 1.84 1.81 5.76
C TYR A 405 3.05 2.06 6.68
N TYR A 406 3.70 1.02 7.19
CA TYR A 406 4.81 1.17 8.14
C TYR A 406 6.09 1.66 7.46
N THR A 407 6.48 1.05 6.34
CA THR A 407 7.55 1.50 5.43
C THR A 407 7.37 2.97 5.03
N ARG A 408 6.13 3.39 4.73
CA ARG A 408 5.80 4.79 4.44
C ARG A 408 5.92 5.72 5.64
N ILE A 409 5.86 5.24 6.88
CA ILE A 409 6.19 6.06 8.08
C ILE A 409 7.70 6.13 8.24
N GLU A 410 8.39 5.00 8.14
CA GLU A 410 9.84 4.90 8.31
C GLU A 410 10.62 5.83 7.36
N GLY A 411 10.23 5.86 6.08
CA GLY A 411 10.80 6.80 5.11
C GLY A 411 10.55 8.28 5.46
N ARG A 412 9.45 8.60 6.15
CA ARG A 412 9.16 9.96 6.64
C ARG A 412 9.99 10.30 7.86
N GLU A 413 10.18 9.37 8.79
CA GLU A 413 10.99 9.58 9.99
C GLU A 413 12.45 9.84 9.62
N ILE A 414 13.01 9.03 8.70
CA ILE A 414 14.38 9.25 8.18
C ILE A 414 14.49 10.60 7.48
N ILE A 415 13.58 10.96 6.56
CA ILE A 415 13.65 12.26 5.85
C ILE A 415 13.42 13.45 6.81
N SER A 416 12.57 13.29 7.83
CA SER A 416 12.34 14.27 8.90
C SER A 416 13.61 14.55 9.71
N ASN A 417 14.36 13.50 10.06
CA ASN A 417 15.56 13.64 10.89
C ASN A 417 16.80 14.00 10.05
N LEU A 418 16.90 13.52 8.80
CA LEU A 418 17.85 14.01 7.80
C LEU A 418 17.68 15.52 7.55
N ALA A 419 16.45 16.01 7.46
CA ALA A 419 16.16 17.44 7.25
C ALA A 419 16.63 18.32 8.42
N LYS A 420 16.56 17.80 9.66
CA LYS A 420 17.02 18.50 10.87
C LYS A 420 18.56 18.57 10.91
N ALA A 421 19.25 17.48 10.56
CA ALA A 421 20.71 17.41 10.55
C ALA A 421 21.35 18.17 9.35
N ALA A 422 20.75 18.10 8.16
CA ALA A 422 21.28 18.78 6.97
C ALA A 422 20.88 20.27 6.87
N GLY A 423 19.74 20.64 7.46
CA GLY A 423 19.18 21.99 7.40
C GLY A 423 18.47 22.32 6.08
N LEU A 424 17.48 23.22 6.16
CA LEU A 424 16.57 23.55 5.05
C LEU A 424 17.29 23.96 3.75
N ALA A 425 18.30 24.83 3.85
CA ALA A 425 18.99 25.38 2.68
C ALA A 425 19.72 24.28 1.88
N HIS A 426 20.30 23.31 2.59
CA HIS A 426 21.00 22.17 1.97
C HIS A 426 19.98 21.20 1.33
N MET A 427 18.92 20.85 2.06
CA MET A 427 17.81 20.02 1.54
C MET A 427 17.15 20.63 0.28
N ILE A 428 16.99 21.96 0.25
CA ILE A 428 16.55 22.67 -0.96
C ILE A 428 17.59 22.52 -2.08
N SER A 429 18.89 22.74 -1.81
CA SER A 429 19.91 22.66 -2.86
C SER A 429 20.05 21.28 -3.50
N THR A 430 19.90 20.20 -2.72
CA THR A 430 20.03 18.82 -3.21
C THR A 430 18.83 18.36 -4.04
N MET A 431 17.60 18.66 -3.61
CA MET A 431 16.36 18.23 -4.30
C MET A 431 15.88 19.19 -5.40
N ARG A 432 16.50 20.36 -5.55
CA ARG A 432 16.08 21.36 -6.56
C ARG A 432 16.16 20.86 -8.02
N PRO A 433 17.17 20.10 -8.47
CA PRO A 433 17.23 19.58 -9.83
C PRO A 433 16.09 18.60 -10.15
N ASP A 434 15.60 17.90 -9.13
CA ASP A 434 14.59 16.84 -9.28
C ASP A 434 13.17 17.40 -9.47
N ILE A 435 12.94 18.69 -9.14
CA ILE A 435 11.64 19.37 -9.23
C ILE A 435 11.14 19.55 -10.66
N ASP A 436 12.02 19.85 -11.62
CA ASP A 436 11.70 19.97 -13.06
C ASP A 436 12.33 18.88 -13.93
N HIS A 437 12.79 17.80 -13.31
CA HIS A 437 13.19 16.56 -13.97
C HIS A 437 12.09 16.03 -14.93
N VAL A 438 12.48 15.40 -16.03
CA VAL A 438 11.52 14.99 -17.08
C VAL A 438 10.54 13.94 -16.57
N ASP A 439 11.06 12.92 -15.87
CA ASP A 439 10.26 11.84 -15.28
C ASP A 439 9.25 12.36 -14.25
N GLU A 440 8.07 11.76 -14.21
CA GLU A 440 7.05 12.03 -13.20
C GLU A 440 7.24 11.20 -11.92
N TYR A 441 7.90 10.04 -11.97
CA TYR A 441 8.17 9.25 -10.76
C TYR A 441 9.06 10.02 -9.78
N VAL A 442 10.21 10.52 -10.24
CA VAL A 442 11.11 11.39 -9.46
C VAL A 442 10.37 12.63 -8.94
N ARG A 443 9.65 13.37 -9.80
CA ARG A 443 8.84 14.53 -9.36
C ARG A 443 7.72 14.18 -8.37
N ASN A 444 7.30 12.93 -8.26
CA ASN A 444 6.32 12.46 -7.28
C ASN A 444 6.97 12.08 -5.94
N THR A 445 8.12 11.38 -5.95
CA THR A 445 8.87 11.06 -4.73
C THR A 445 9.38 12.34 -4.07
N THR A 446 10.03 13.22 -4.84
CA THR A 446 10.58 14.48 -4.35
C THR A 446 9.48 15.42 -3.84
N ALA A 447 8.29 15.40 -4.46
CA ALA A 447 7.15 16.16 -3.94
C ALA A 447 6.64 15.66 -2.58
N ARG A 448 6.72 14.35 -2.31
CA ARG A 448 6.44 13.78 -0.98
C ARG A 448 7.56 14.10 0.00
N ALA A 449 8.83 14.02 -0.42
CA ALA A 449 9.98 14.37 0.41
C ALA A 449 9.92 15.82 0.90
N PHE A 450 9.68 16.79 0.01
CA PHE A 450 9.52 18.20 0.40
C PHE A 450 8.35 18.44 1.39
N ALA A 451 7.26 17.67 1.29
CA ALA A 451 6.17 17.78 2.27
C ALA A 451 6.57 17.22 3.65
N VAL A 452 7.39 16.17 3.70
CA VAL A 452 8.00 15.70 4.96
C VAL A 452 8.97 16.75 5.52
N VAL A 453 9.85 17.33 4.69
CA VAL A 453 10.74 18.44 5.11
C VAL A 453 9.93 19.63 5.66
N ALA A 454 8.81 19.98 5.03
CA ALA A 454 7.90 21.02 5.51
C ALA A 454 7.26 20.68 6.87
N SER A 455 6.92 19.42 7.14
CA SER A 455 6.43 18.99 8.47
C SER A 455 7.54 18.99 9.53
N ALA A 456 8.79 18.69 9.15
CA ALA A 456 9.92 18.57 10.07
C ALA A 456 10.56 19.92 10.45
N LEU A 457 10.60 20.87 9.52
CA LEU A 457 11.21 22.21 9.69
C LEU A 457 10.18 23.35 9.74
N GLY A 458 8.88 23.04 9.63
CA GLY A 458 7.77 23.97 9.67
C GLY A 458 7.48 24.62 8.31
N VAL A 459 6.23 24.52 7.86
CA VAL A 459 5.73 25.05 6.58
C VAL A 459 6.16 26.50 6.27
N PRO A 460 6.15 27.47 7.23
CA PRO A 460 6.55 28.85 6.95
C PRO A 460 7.95 29.01 6.36
N SER A 461 8.89 28.13 6.75
CA SER A 461 10.27 28.17 6.27
C SER A 461 10.38 27.84 4.77
N LEU A 462 9.49 26.98 4.26
CA LEU A 462 9.45 26.55 2.86
C LEU A 462 8.60 27.47 1.96
N LEU A 463 7.75 28.36 2.54
CA LEU A 463 6.87 29.25 1.76
C LEU A 463 7.60 30.11 0.71
N PRO A 464 8.77 30.75 0.97
CA PRO A 464 9.47 31.54 -0.05
C PRO A 464 9.91 30.68 -1.25
N PHE A 465 10.33 29.45 -0.98
CA PHE A 465 10.73 28.47 -2.00
C PHE A 465 9.53 28.00 -2.82
N LEU A 466 8.43 27.61 -2.18
CA LEU A 466 7.17 27.23 -2.86
C LEU A 466 6.65 28.36 -3.74
N LYS A 467 6.68 29.61 -3.24
CA LYS A 467 6.25 30.80 -3.98
C LYS A 467 7.11 31.06 -5.24
N ALA A 468 8.39 30.67 -5.22
CA ALA A 468 9.27 30.74 -6.39
C ALA A 468 9.04 29.56 -7.38
N VAL A 469 8.86 28.34 -6.87
CA VAL A 469 8.63 27.13 -7.67
C VAL A 469 7.28 27.16 -8.37
N CYS A 470 6.18 27.41 -7.64
CA CYS A 470 4.82 27.50 -8.18
C CYS A 470 4.64 28.66 -9.19
N ARG A 471 5.53 29.66 -9.17
CA ARG A 471 5.52 30.82 -10.08
C ARG A 471 6.69 30.79 -11.08
N SER A 472 7.36 29.65 -11.24
CA SER A 472 8.49 29.49 -12.16
C SER A 472 8.05 29.64 -13.62
N ARG A 473 8.66 30.60 -14.32
CA ARG A 473 8.51 30.77 -15.78
C ARG A 473 9.40 29.82 -16.60
N LYS A 474 10.33 29.09 -15.97
CA LYS A 474 11.32 28.26 -16.70
C LYS A 474 10.77 26.92 -17.18
N SER A 475 9.90 26.31 -16.39
CA SER A 475 9.41 24.94 -16.61
C SER A 475 8.01 24.80 -16.02
N TRP A 476 7.09 24.18 -16.78
CA TRP A 476 5.76 23.85 -16.26
C TRP A 476 5.84 22.67 -15.29
N GLN A 477 6.87 21.82 -15.43
CA GLN A 477 7.20 20.74 -14.51
C GLN A 477 7.43 21.27 -13.09
N ALA A 478 8.21 22.36 -12.93
CA ALA A 478 8.38 22.99 -11.61
C ALA A 478 7.05 23.50 -11.03
N ARG A 479 6.22 24.18 -11.84
CA ARG A 479 4.89 24.66 -11.40
C ARG A 479 3.99 23.50 -10.93
N HIS A 480 3.95 22.42 -11.70
CA HIS A 480 3.24 21.19 -11.39
C HIS A 480 3.75 20.51 -10.10
N THR A 481 5.07 20.36 -9.94
CA THR A 481 5.68 19.77 -8.75
C THR A 481 5.45 20.64 -7.52
N GLY A 482 5.54 21.97 -7.64
CA GLY A 482 5.20 22.91 -6.57
C GLY A 482 3.76 22.75 -6.07
N ALA A 483 2.79 22.64 -6.99
CA ALA A 483 1.41 22.34 -6.64
C ALA A 483 1.26 20.96 -5.96
N ARG A 484 1.99 19.94 -6.44
CA ARG A 484 2.04 18.60 -5.84
C ARG A 484 2.64 18.61 -4.42
N ILE A 485 3.65 19.44 -4.16
CA ILE A 485 4.20 19.63 -2.80
C ILE A 485 3.13 20.24 -1.88
N VAL A 486 2.43 21.30 -2.32
CA VAL A 486 1.35 21.91 -1.52
C VAL A 486 0.22 20.91 -1.25
N GLN A 487 -0.14 20.07 -2.22
CA GLN A 487 -1.10 18.97 -2.02
C GLN A 487 -0.60 17.93 -0.99
N GLN A 488 0.68 17.55 -1.02
CA GLN A 488 1.22 16.61 -0.04
C GLN A 488 1.35 17.26 1.35
N ILE A 489 1.65 18.55 1.45
CA ILE A 489 1.57 19.30 2.73
C ILE A 489 0.13 19.25 3.26
N ALA A 490 -0.88 19.46 2.40
CA ALA A 490 -2.30 19.32 2.75
C ALA A 490 -2.62 17.96 3.40
N ILE A 491 -2.15 16.88 2.79
CA ILE A 491 -2.40 15.50 3.25
C ILE A 491 -1.64 15.16 4.54
N LEU A 492 -0.43 15.70 4.76
CA LEU A 492 0.42 15.33 5.90
C LEU A 492 0.25 16.19 7.15
N SER A 493 -0.09 17.47 7.00
CA SER A 493 -0.29 18.37 8.14
C SER A 493 -1.76 18.54 8.55
N GLY A 494 -2.72 18.13 7.70
CA GLY A 494 -4.15 18.12 8.01
C GLY A 494 -4.65 19.46 8.55
N CYS A 495 -5.40 19.42 9.66
CA CYS A 495 -5.94 20.62 10.31
C CYS A 495 -4.87 21.60 10.83
N GLY A 496 -3.61 21.17 11.01
CA GLY A 496 -2.49 22.01 11.43
C GLY A 496 -2.09 23.10 10.40
N ILE A 497 -2.71 23.12 9.23
CA ILE A 497 -2.40 24.03 8.12
C ILE A 497 -3.14 25.37 8.23
N LEU A 498 -4.20 25.46 9.03
CA LEU A 498 -5.06 26.64 9.13
C LEU A 498 -4.28 27.98 9.31
N PRO A 499 -3.21 28.08 10.12
CA PRO A 499 -2.42 29.32 10.27
C PRO A 499 -1.59 29.72 9.04
N HIS A 500 -1.50 28.85 8.02
CA HIS A 500 -0.68 29.01 6.83
C HIS A 500 -1.48 28.86 5.53
N LEU A 501 -2.77 28.51 5.63
CA LEU A 501 -3.69 28.24 4.51
C LEU A 501 -3.65 29.35 3.46
N ARG A 502 -3.92 30.60 3.86
CA ARG A 502 -3.90 31.77 2.96
C ARG A 502 -2.59 31.90 2.17
N ALA A 503 -1.45 31.69 2.82
CA ALA A 503 -0.14 31.80 2.17
C ALA A 503 0.13 30.64 1.19
N LEU A 504 -0.37 29.44 1.46
CA LEU A 504 -0.31 28.30 0.53
C LEU A 504 -1.24 28.53 -0.67
N VAL A 505 -2.48 28.96 -0.43
CA VAL A 505 -3.46 29.35 -1.45
C VAL A 505 -2.87 30.43 -2.39
N ASP A 506 -2.33 31.51 -1.83
CA ASP A 506 -1.66 32.58 -2.59
C ASP A 506 -0.46 32.07 -3.40
N CYS A 507 0.20 30.97 -3.00
CA CYS A 507 1.30 30.38 -3.78
C CYS A 507 0.79 29.65 -5.04
N ILE A 508 -0.33 28.93 -4.95
CA ILE A 508 -0.84 28.08 -6.06
C ILE A 508 -1.97 28.69 -6.90
N GLY A 509 -2.65 29.76 -6.44
CA GLY A 509 -3.85 30.32 -7.10
C GLY A 509 -3.69 30.63 -8.60
N ARG A 510 -2.54 31.18 -9.02
CA ARG A 510 -2.25 31.47 -10.44
C ARG A 510 -2.18 30.22 -11.33
N GLY A 511 -2.05 29.02 -10.76
CA GLY A 511 -1.97 27.79 -11.54
C GLY A 511 -3.31 27.27 -12.05
N LEU A 512 -4.46 27.79 -11.59
CA LEU A 512 -5.77 27.51 -12.19
C LEU A 512 -5.94 28.15 -13.57
N GLU A 513 -5.19 29.22 -13.84
CA GLU A 513 -5.20 29.99 -15.09
C GLU A 513 -3.99 29.63 -15.99
N ASP A 514 -3.25 28.57 -15.64
CA ASP A 514 -2.08 28.11 -16.37
C ASP A 514 -2.44 27.54 -17.75
N GLU A 515 -1.70 27.88 -18.79
CA GLU A 515 -1.84 27.30 -20.13
C GLU A 515 -1.83 25.77 -20.08
N GLN A 516 -0.93 25.18 -19.29
CA GLN A 516 -0.70 23.74 -19.25
C GLN A 516 -1.80 23.02 -18.44
N PRO A 517 -2.65 22.16 -19.07
CA PRO A 517 -3.77 21.51 -18.38
C PRO A 517 -3.36 20.61 -17.21
N LYS A 518 -2.16 20.02 -17.25
CA LYS A 518 -1.60 19.24 -16.13
C LYS A 518 -1.37 20.11 -14.88
N VAL A 519 -0.94 21.37 -15.03
CA VAL A 519 -0.73 22.27 -13.87
C VAL A 519 -2.09 22.64 -13.27
N ARG A 520 -3.05 23.08 -14.10
CA ARG A 520 -4.42 23.41 -13.67
C ARG A 520 -5.05 22.28 -12.86
N THR A 521 -5.02 21.06 -13.39
CA THR A 521 -5.55 19.85 -12.75
C THR A 521 -4.89 19.59 -11.40
N MET A 522 -3.56 19.65 -11.30
CA MET A 522 -2.87 19.48 -10.02
C MET A 522 -3.14 20.62 -9.02
N THR A 523 -3.29 21.87 -9.46
CA THR A 523 -3.65 22.96 -8.54
C THR A 523 -5.07 22.85 -8.02
N ALA A 524 -6.04 22.43 -8.84
CA ALA A 524 -7.39 22.15 -8.37
C ALA A 524 -7.42 20.96 -7.38
N LEU A 525 -6.64 19.90 -7.64
CA LEU A 525 -6.48 18.79 -6.68
C LEU A 525 -5.74 19.19 -5.38
N ALA A 526 -4.86 20.19 -5.44
CA ALA A 526 -4.24 20.79 -4.25
C ALA A 526 -5.25 21.63 -3.45
N PHE A 527 -6.12 22.41 -4.11
CA PHE A 527 -7.21 23.13 -3.46
C PHE A 527 -8.23 22.18 -2.81
N ALA A 528 -8.61 21.10 -3.49
CA ALA A 528 -9.48 20.07 -2.91
C ALA A 528 -8.87 19.48 -1.63
N ALA A 529 -7.58 19.15 -1.63
CA ALA A 529 -6.88 18.61 -0.46
C ALA A 529 -6.73 19.64 0.67
N LEU A 530 -6.48 20.93 0.36
CA LEU A 530 -6.44 21.99 1.36
C LEU A 530 -7.81 22.19 2.02
N ALA A 531 -8.89 22.20 1.24
CA ALA A 531 -10.25 22.34 1.76
C ALA A 531 -10.71 21.13 2.59
N GLU A 532 -10.40 19.91 2.13
CA GLU A 532 -10.58 18.67 2.90
C GLU A 532 -9.81 18.70 4.23
N ALA A 533 -8.61 19.29 4.25
CA ALA A 533 -7.75 19.36 5.43
C ALA A 533 -8.15 20.44 6.46
N THR A 534 -8.83 21.52 6.05
CA THR A 534 -9.23 22.60 6.98
C THR A 534 -10.70 22.58 7.40
N SER A 535 -11.53 21.75 6.76
CA SER A 535 -12.96 21.59 7.08
C SER A 535 -13.24 21.42 8.58
N PRO A 536 -14.19 22.16 9.17
CA PRO A 536 -15.15 23.08 8.53
C PRO A 536 -14.66 24.53 8.34
N TYR A 537 -13.41 24.86 8.65
CA TYR A 537 -12.93 26.24 8.74
C TYR A 537 -12.08 26.70 7.54
N GLY A 538 -11.91 28.03 7.41
CA GLY A 538 -10.88 28.65 6.56
C GLY A 538 -11.35 29.25 5.23
N ILE A 539 -12.66 29.36 4.98
CA ILE A 539 -13.24 29.89 3.73
C ILE A 539 -12.67 31.25 3.28
N GLU A 540 -12.36 32.15 4.22
CA GLU A 540 -11.71 33.46 3.98
C GLU A 540 -10.40 33.37 3.18
N SER A 541 -9.71 32.22 3.24
CA SER A 541 -8.46 32.00 2.50
C SER A 541 -8.68 31.61 1.04
N PHE A 542 -9.88 31.13 0.67
CA PHE A 542 -10.21 30.66 -0.68
C PHE A 542 -10.89 31.73 -1.55
N ASP A 543 -11.38 32.84 -0.97
CA ASP A 543 -12.10 33.92 -1.67
C ASP A 543 -11.39 34.40 -2.95
N THR A 544 -10.07 34.61 -2.87
CA THR A 544 -9.22 35.03 -4.01
C THR A 544 -9.17 34.03 -5.17
N VAL A 545 -9.66 32.80 -4.97
CA VAL A 545 -9.61 31.67 -5.89
C VAL A 545 -11.00 31.25 -6.38
N LEU A 546 -12.06 31.47 -5.59
CA LEU A 546 -13.44 31.05 -5.89
C LEU A 546 -13.85 31.43 -7.33
N LYS A 547 -13.65 32.70 -7.71
CA LYS A 547 -14.05 33.22 -9.03
C LYS A 547 -13.43 32.44 -10.20
N SER A 548 -12.12 32.17 -10.14
CA SER A 548 -11.39 31.45 -11.21
C SER A 548 -11.74 29.95 -11.21
N LEU A 549 -12.02 29.37 -10.05
CA LEU A 549 -12.51 27.99 -9.91
C LEU A 549 -13.90 27.84 -10.56
N TRP A 550 -14.86 28.71 -10.22
CA TRP A 550 -16.21 28.69 -10.80
C TRP A 550 -16.24 28.98 -12.30
N LEU A 551 -15.34 29.85 -12.80
CA LEU A 551 -15.17 30.06 -14.24
C LEU A 551 -14.62 28.80 -14.93
N GLY A 552 -13.60 28.16 -14.35
CA GLY A 552 -13.01 26.92 -14.86
C GLY A 552 -14.01 25.77 -15.01
N ILE A 553 -14.96 25.63 -14.07
CA ILE A 553 -16.05 24.63 -14.14
C ILE A 553 -16.97 24.84 -15.35
N ARG A 554 -17.15 26.08 -15.81
CA ARG A 554 -17.99 26.38 -17.00
C ARG A 554 -17.24 26.24 -18.32
N VAL A 555 -15.91 26.38 -18.31
CA VAL A 555 -15.05 26.43 -19.50
C VAL A 555 -14.36 25.10 -19.80
N HIS A 556 -14.03 24.30 -18.78
CA HIS A 556 -13.24 23.07 -18.93
C HIS A 556 -14.13 21.83 -19.06
N ARG A 557 -13.56 20.74 -19.59
CA ARG A 557 -14.22 19.43 -19.79
C ARG A 557 -13.27 18.28 -19.44
N GLY A 558 -13.80 17.06 -19.30
CA GLY A 558 -13.01 15.85 -19.04
C GLY A 558 -12.23 15.91 -17.72
N LYS A 559 -11.01 15.34 -17.68
CA LYS A 559 -10.23 15.20 -16.44
C LYS A 559 -9.85 16.54 -15.77
N ASN A 560 -9.74 17.63 -16.53
CA ASN A 560 -9.58 18.97 -15.96
C ASN A 560 -10.83 19.41 -15.21
N LEU A 561 -12.01 19.26 -15.82
CA LEU A 561 -13.30 19.58 -15.17
C LEU A 561 -13.49 18.74 -13.91
N ALA A 562 -13.12 17.45 -13.94
CA ALA A 562 -13.20 16.57 -12.78
C ALA A 562 -12.39 17.14 -11.58
N ALA A 563 -11.15 17.58 -11.79
CA ALA A 563 -10.35 18.18 -10.72
C ALA A 563 -10.96 19.48 -10.17
N PHE A 564 -11.51 20.34 -11.04
CA PHE A 564 -12.20 21.57 -10.62
C PHE A 564 -13.51 21.27 -9.87
N LEU A 565 -14.29 20.28 -10.32
CA LEU A 565 -15.49 19.81 -9.62
C LEU A 565 -15.14 19.28 -8.22
N LYS A 566 -14.07 18.46 -8.07
CA LYS A 566 -13.61 18.03 -6.74
C LYS A 566 -13.22 19.22 -5.86
N ALA A 567 -12.52 20.21 -6.41
CA ALA A 567 -12.13 21.41 -5.68
C ALA A 567 -13.35 22.20 -5.18
N ALA A 568 -14.37 22.41 -6.03
CA ALA A 568 -15.61 23.05 -5.63
C ALA A 568 -16.37 22.24 -4.55
N GLY A 569 -16.57 20.93 -4.77
CA GLY A 569 -17.26 20.07 -3.81
C GLY A 569 -16.61 20.05 -2.43
N SER A 570 -15.28 20.07 -2.36
CA SER A 570 -14.55 20.12 -1.10
C SER A 570 -14.56 21.50 -0.42
N VAL A 571 -14.81 22.58 -1.17
CA VAL A 571 -14.97 23.94 -0.61
C VAL A 571 -16.41 24.22 -0.15
N LEU A 572 -17.44 23.61 -0.76
CA LEU A 572 -18.85 23.85 -0.39
C LEU A 572 -19.17 23.74 1.12
N PRO A 573 -18.69 22.72 1.88
CA PRO A 573 -18.97 22.62 3.31
C PRO A 573 -18.27 23.67 4.18
N LEU A 574 -17.38 24.48 3.61
CA LEU A 574 -16.73 25.61 4.28
C LEU A 574 -17.55 26.91 4.16
N MET A 575 -18.56 26.95 3.28
CA MET A 575 -19.27 28.17 2.89
C MET A 575 -20.50 28.43 3.75
N ASP A 576 -20.81 29.72 3.97
CA ASP A 576 -22.07 30.13 4.59
C ASP A 576 -23.27 29.60 3.79
N PRO A 577 -24.37 29.18 4.46
CA PRO A 577 -25.45 28.43 3.82
C PRO A 577 -26.09 29.15 2.63
N ASP A 578 -26.34 30.46 2.73
CA ASP A 578 -26.97 31.25 1.66
C ASP A 578 -26.11 31.30 0.38
N HIS A 579 -24.80 31.38 0.55
CA HIS A 579 -23.84 31.31 -0.55
C HIS A 579 -23.74 29.87 -1.08
N ALA A 580 -23.65 28.88 -0.20
CA ALA A 580 -23.56 27.47 -0.57
C ALA A 580 -24.73 27.01 -1.45
N GLY A 581 -25.98 27.27 -1.04
CA GLY A 581 -27.17 26.92 -1.84
C GLY A 581 -27.17 27.57 -3.23
N THR A 582 -26.70 28.82 -3.32
CA THR A 582 -26.55 29.54 -4.60
C THR A 582 -25.51 28.89 -5.51
N TYR A 583 -24.39 28.40 -4.98
CA TYR A 583 -23.37 27.69 -5.76
C TYR A 583 -23.78 26.26 -6.12
N VAL A 584 -24.46 25.52 -5.23
CA VAL A 584 -24.99 24.18 -5.53
C VAL A 584 -26.01 24.23 -6.68
N LYS A 585 -26.88 25.25 -6.72
CA LYS A 585 -27.82 25.47 -7.84
C LYS A 585 -27.13 25.80 -9.17
N GLN A 586 -25.91 26.33 -9.15
CA GLN A 586 -25.10 26.49 -10.37
C GLN A 586 -24.36 25.20 -10.77
N LEU A 587 -24.00 24.38 -9.79
CA LEU A 587 -23.37 23.08 -10.00
C LEU A 587 -24.34 22.01 -10.51
N SER A 588 -25.62 22.02 -10.11
CA SER A 588 -26.56 20.96 -10.49
C SER A 588 -26.65 20.77 -12.00
N GLY A 589 -26.79 21.87 -12.75
CA GLY A 589 -26.78 21.88 -14.23
C GLY A 589 -25.45 21.52 -14.91
N VAL A 590 -24.38 21.25 -14.15
CA VAL A 590 -23.11 20.65 -14.63
C VAL A 590 -23.02 19.19 -14.19
N LEU A 591 -23.26 18.90 -12.91
CA LEU A 591 -23.23 17.55 -12.35
C LEU A 591 -24.20 16.60 -13.09
N VAL A 592 -25.43 17.03 -13.33
CA VAL A 592 -26.46 16.24 -14.04
C VAL A 592 -26.03 15.87 -15.48
N LYS A 593 -25.19 16.69 -16.13
CA LYS A 593 -24.64 16.36 -17.46
C LYS A 593 -23.56 15.29 -17.35
N GLU A 594 -22.68 15.41 -16.36
CA GLU A 594 -21.59 14.46 -16.11
C GLU A 594 -22.05 13.14 -15.46
N PHE A 595 -23.28 13.03 -14.95
CA PHE A 595 -23.88 11.76 -14.50
C PHE A 595 -23.84 10.67 -15.59
N ARG A 596 -23.96 11.06 -16.87
CA ARG A 596 -23.95 10.14 -18.02
C ARG A 596 -22.54 9.85 -18.57
N THR A 597 -21.49 10.40 -17.96
CA THR A 597 -20.10 10.25 -18.43
C THR A 597 -19.57 8.83 -18.19
N ALA A 598 -18.93 8.26 -19.21
CA ALA A 598 -18.41 6.89 -19.16
C ALA A 598 -17.10 6.73 -18.36
N ASP A 599 -16.39 7.82 -18.06
CA ASP A 599 -15.15 7.84 -17.27
C ASP A 599 -15.45 7.58 -15.79
N GLU A 600 -14.98 6.44 -15.27
CA GLU A 600 -15.19 6.05 -13.88
C GLU A 600 -14.48 6.98 -12.89
N ASP A 601 -13.40 7.68 -13.28
CA ASP A 601 -12.75 8.71 -12.43
C ASP A 601 -13.68 9.92 -12.24
N MET A 602 -14.35 10.36 -13.32
CA MET A 602 -15.34 11.43 -13.26
C MET A 602 -16.52 11.02 -12.38
N LYS A 603 -17.07 9.81 -12.54
CA LYS A 603 -18.16 9.31 -11.69
C LYS A 603 -17.80 9.32 -10.20
N LYS A 604 -16.61 8.85 -9.84
CA LYS A 604 -16.14 8.83 -8.43
C LYS A 604 -16.07 10.23 -7.84
N ILE A 605 -15.58 11.20 -8.61
CA ILE A 605 -15.57 12.61 -8.21
C ILE A 605 -16.99 13.16 -8.11
N VAL A 606 -17.84 12.94 -9.11
CA VAL A 606 -19.21 13.48 -9.15
C VAL A 606 -20.07 12.93 -8.01
N LEU A 607 -19.95 11.64 -7.67
CA LEU A 607 -20.56 11.05 -6.47
C LEU A 607 -20.04 11.71 -5.19
N LYS A 608 -18.72 11.96 -5.09
CA LYS A 608 -18.14 12.61 -3.91
C LYS A 608 -18.59 14.06 -3.74
N VAL A 609 -18.69 14.81 -4.84
CA VAL A 609 -19.25 16.18 -4.87
C VAL A 609 -20.72 16.15 -4.48
N LEU A 610 -21.51 15.19 -4.96
CA LEU A 610 -22.92 15.03 -4.58
C LEU A 610 -23.07 14.76 -3.06
N GLN A 611 -22.21 13.91 -2.50
CA GLN A 611 -22.14 13.64 -1.06
C GLN A 611 -21.82 14.92 -0.26
N GLN A 612 -20.92 15.76 -0.77
CA GLN A 612 -20.55 17.05 -0.15
C GLN A 612 -21.68 18.09 -0.27
N CYS A 613 -22.38 18.17 -1.41
CA CYS A 613 -23.58 18.99 -1.57
C CYS A 613 -24.66 18.58 -0.56
N ALA A 614 -24.92 17.27 -0.39
CA ALA A 614 -25.87 16.76 0.59
C ALA A 614 -25.44 16.99 2.04
N ALA A 615 -24.14 17.00 2.35
CA ALA A 615 -23.66 17.34 3.70
C ALA A 615 -23.82 18.83 4.06
N THR A 616 -23.98 19.72 3.07
CA THR A 616 -23.97 21.17 3.29
C THR A 616 -25.32 21.66 3.84
N GLU A 617 -25.30 22.64 4.76
CA GLU A 617 -26.52 23.09 5.45
C GLU A 617 -27.47 23.91 4.55
N GLY A 618 -26.93 24.76 3.69
CA GLY A 618 -27.69 25.65 2.81
C GLY A 618 -28.40 25.02 1.62
N VAL A 619 -28.42 23.69 1.51
CA VAL A 619 -29.10 22.95 0.42
C VAL A 619 -30.41 22.38 0.94
N THR A 620 -31.53 22.78 0.32
CA THR A 620 -32.85 22.32 0.78
C THR A 620 -33.18 20.91 0.27
N ALA A 621 -33.98 20.17 1.05
CA ALA A 621 -34.45 18.84 0.67
C ALA A 621 -35.18 18.85 -0.69
N GLU A 622 -35.96 19.90 -0.97
CA GLU A 622 -36.70 20.08 -2.23
C GLU A 622 -35.76 20.23 -3.44
N GLN A 623 -34.69 21.02 -3.30
CA GLN A 623 -33.66 21.17 -4.34
C GLN A 623 -33.01 19.82 -4.67
N ILE A 624 -32.72 18.99 -3.66
CA ILE A 624 -32.16 17.65 -3.88
C ILE A 624 -33.17 16.73 -4.59
N LYS A 625 -34.43 16.75 -4.17
CA LYS A 625 -35.51 15.94 -4.77
C LYS A 625 -35.80 16.30 -6.23
N ALA A 626 -35.69 17.58 -6.59
CA ALA A 626 -35.93 18.08 -7.95
C ALA A 626 -34.70 17.94 -8.86
N ASP A 627 -33.57 18.56 -8.51
CA ASP A 627 -32.41 18.69 -9.40
C ASP A 627 -31.57 17.39 -9.50
N PHE A 628 -31.49 16.62 -8.41
CA PHE A 628 -30.51 15.52 -8.30
C PHE A 628 -31.14 14.12 -8.33
N LEU A 629 -32.12 13.82 -7.46
CA LEU A 629 -32.55 12.43 -7.26
C LEU A 629 -32.99 11.70 -8.54
N PRO A 630 -33.81 12.25 -9.46
CA PRO A 630 -34.27 11.52 -10.64
C PRO A 630 -33.09 11.05 -11.51
N HIS A 631 -32.25 12.01 -11.92
CA HIS A 631 -31.11 11.75 -12.79
C HIS A 631 -30.01 10.91 -12.11
N PHE A 632 -29.91 10.96 -10.78
CA PHE A 632 -28.98 10.14 -10.01
C PHE A 632 -29.37 8.65 -10.05
N PHE A 633 -30.64 8.31 -9.84
CA PHE A 633 -31.08 6.91 -9.92
C PHE A 633 -31.00 6.39 -11.36
N ASP A 634 -31.44 7.18 -12.35
CA ASP A 634 -31.34 6.83 -13.79
C ASP A 634 -29.91 6.46 -14.23
N ALA A 635 -28.90 7.14 -13.69
CA ALA A 635 -27.52 7.04 -14.16
C ALA A 635 -26.64 6.08 -13.35
N PHE A 636 -26.79 6.04 -12.01
CA PHE A 636 -25.89 5.29 -11.14
C PHE A 636 -26.44 3.95 -10.65
N TRP A 637 -27.77 3.77 -10.59
CA TRP A 637 -28.37 2.53 -10.07
C TRP A 637 -28.53 1.45 -11.15
N VAL A 638 -27.41 1.11 -11.78
CA VAL A 638 -27.30 0.15 -12.89
C VAL A 638 -26.44 -1.05 -12.48
N ARG A 639 -26.85 -2.28 -12.85
CA ARG A 639 -26.18 -3.56 -12.52
C ARG A 639 -24.65 -3.55 -12.70
N ARG A 640 -24.12 -2.83 -13.70
CA ARG A 640 -22.66 -2.69 -13.94
C ARG A 640 -21.89 -2.09 -12.75
N LEU A 641 -22.46 -1.12 -12.05
CA LEU A 641 -21.79 -0.43 -10.93
C LEU A 641 -21.67 -1.31 -9.68
N ALA A 642 -22.53 -2.32 -9.52
CA ALA A 642 -22.47 -3.27 -8.41
C ALA A 642 -21.24 -4.20 -8.46
N LEU A 643 -20.58 -4.34 -9.62
CA LEU A 643 -19.38 -5.18 -9.78
C LEU A 643 -18.10 -4.50 -9.24
N GLU A 644 -17.98 -3.17 -9.32
CA GLU A 644 -16.76 -2.48 -8.89
C GLU A 644 -16.83 -2.10 -7.41
N ARG A 645 -16.24 -2.91 -6.52
CA ARG A 645 -16.22 -2.73 -5.05
C ARG A 645 -15.94 -1.29 -4.56
N ARG A 646 -15.13 -0.50 -5.29
CA ARG A 646 -14.82 0.90 -4.94
C ARG A 646 -15.98 1.86 -5.27
N SER A 647 -16.52 1.77 -6.49
CA SER A 647 -17.66 2.58 -6.94
C SER A 647 -18.96 2.19 -6.24
N TYR A 648 -19.18 0.88 -6.01
CA TYR A 648 -20.21 0.34 -5.12
C TYR A 648 -20.23 1.07 -3.77
N ARG A 649 -19.08 1.11 -3.07
CA ARG A 649 -19.00 1.70 -1.73
C ARG A 649 -19.30 3.20 -1.75
N GLN A 650 -18.69 3.95 -2.68
CA GLN A 650 -18.94 5.38 -2.82
C GLN A 650 -20.41 5.66 -3.18
N LEU A 651 -21.04 4.84 -4.03
CA LEU A 651 -22.45 4.99 -4.38
C LEU A 651 -23.37 4.79 -3.17
N VAL A 652 -23.15 3.72 -2.40
CA VAL A 652 -23.90 3.44 -1.16
C VAL A 652 -23.74 4.57 -0.14
N GLU A 653 -22.50 5.00 0.14
CA GLU A 653 -22.23 6.12 1.05
C GLU A 653 -22.84 7.45 0.57
N THR A 654 -22.96 7.65 -0.75
CA THR A 654 -23.60 8.82 -1.35
C THR A 654 -25.13 8.75 -1.19
N THR A 655 -25.76 7.58 -1.35
CA THR A 655 -27.21 7.42 -1.09
C THR A 655 -27.61 7.66 0.36
N VAL A 656 -26.77 7.27 1.33
CA VAL A 656 -27.03 7.54 2.75
C VAL A 656 -26.99 9.04 3.04
N ALA A 657 -25.99 9.76 2.51
CA ALA A 657 -25.90 11.22 2.65
C ALA A 657 -27.10 11.94 1.99
N LEU A 658 -27.58 11.46 0.84
CA LEU A 658 -28.82 11.97 0.23
C LEU A 658 -30.04 11.70 1.11
N ALA A 659 -30.17 10.50 1.71
CA ALA A 659 -31.31 10.14 2.56
C ALA A 659 -31.42 11.02 3.80
N GLN A 660 -30.28 11.37 4.42
CA GLN A 660 -30.22 12.26 5.59
C GLN A 660 -30.76 13.68 5.33
N LYS A 661 -30.85 14.14 4.07
CA LYS A 661 -31.48 15.41 3.69
C LYS A 661 -32.85 15.25 3.03
N ALA A 662 -33.03 14.25 2.17
CA ALA A 662 -34.26 14.06 1.41
C ALA A 662 -35.36 13.31 2.21
N GLY A 663 -34.99 12.58 3.26
CA GLY A 663 -35.85 11.61 3.95
C GLY A 663 -35.64 10.20 3.42
N ALA A 664 -35.84 9.19 4.28
CA ALA A 664 -35.60 7.79 3.92
C ALA A 664 -36.55 7.30 2.83
N SER A 665 -37.83 7.65 2.94
CA SER A 665 -38.92 7.15 2.09
C SER A 665 -38.67 7.41 0.59
N ASP A 666 -38.36 8.67 0.22
CA ASP A 666 -38.13 9.09 -1.17
C ASP A 666 -36.99 8.34 -1.89
N ILE A 667 -36.04 7.77 -1.14
CA ILE A 667 -34.94 6.95 -1.66
C ILE A 667 -35.30 5.48 -1.64
N VAL A 668 -35.84 4.98 -0.53
CA VAL A 668 -36.21 3.57 -0.36
C VAL A 668 -37.30 3.16 -1.38
N VAL A 669 -38.27 4.02 -1.69
CA VAL A 669 -39.29 3.82 -2.76
C VAL A 669 -38.65 3.50 -4.12
N ARG A 670 -37.50 4.13 -4.43
CA ARG A 670 -36.84 4.05 -5.75
C ARG A 670 -35.88 2.86 -5.88
N ILE A 671 -35.36 2.34 -4.77
CA ILE A 671 -34.42 1.21 -4.78
C ILE A 671 -35.05 -0.13 -4.35
N ALA A 672 -36.19 -0.13 -3.66
CA ALA A 672 -36.81 -1.35 -3.12
C ALA A 672 -37.06 -2.44 -4.17
N ASP A 673 -37.49 -2.10 -5.40
CA ASP A 673 -37.71 -3.08 -6.46
C ASP A 673 -36.40 -3.79 -6.89
N GLY A 674 -35.25 -3.14 -6.70
CA GLY A 674 -33.93 -3.71 -6.95
C GLY A 674 -33.54 -4.85 -6.00
N LEU A 675 -34.23 -5.01 -4.85
CA LEU A 675 -34.12 -6.22 -4.02
C LEU A 675 -34.62 -7.48 -4.76
N LYS A 676 -35.50 -7.32 -5.74
CA LYS A 676 -36.06 -8.39 -6.58
C LYS A 676 -35.41 -8.51 -7.96
N ASP A 677 -34.30 -7.81 -8.20
CA ASP A 677 -33.53 -7.97 -9.43
C ASP A 677 -32.88 -9.36 -9.51
N GLY A 678 -32.81 -9.97 -10.70
CA GLY A 678 -32.20 -11.29 -10.91
C GLY A 678 -30.67 -11.33 -10.75
N PHE A 679 -30.00 -10.19 -10.57
CA PHE A 679 -28.54 -10.10 -10.42
C PHE A 679 -28.14 -9.89 -8.96
N GLU A 680 -27.69 -10.97 -8.30
CA GLU A 680 -27.34 -11.00 -6.87
C GLU A 680 -26.39 -9.87 -6.40
N PRO A 681 -25.30 -9.48 -7.12
CA PRO A 681 -24.48 -8.35 -6.69
C PRO A 681 -25.24 -7.02 -6.61
N PHE A 682 -26.26 -6.82 -7.46
CA PHE A 682 -27.11 -5.64 -7.42
C PHE A 682 -28.13 -5.72 -6.29
N ARG A 683 -28.74 -6.90 -6.04
CA ARG A 683 -29.56 -7.14 -4.82
C ARG A 683 -28.78 -6.81 -3.54
N LYS A 684 -27.51 -7.24 -3.46
CA LYS A 684 -26.61 -6.95 -2.34
C LYS A 684 -26.33 -5.44 -2.19
N MET A 685 -26.10 -4.73 -3.30
CA MET A 685 -25.90 -3.27 -3.30
C MET A 685 -27.14 -2.52 -2.80
N VAL A 686 -28.33 -2.96 -3.21
CA VAL A 686 -29.61 -2.41 -2.72
C VAL A 686 -29.78 -2.72 -1.23
N ALA A 687 -29.55 -3.96 -0.80
CA ALA A 687 -29.67 -4.38 0.60
C ALA A 687 -28.74 -3.56 1.52
N GLU A 688 -27.47 -3.36 1.15
CA GLU A 688 -26.54 -2.54 1.93
C GLU A 688 -26.95 -1.06 2.01
N ALA A 689 -27.51 -0.51 0.92
CA ALA A 689 -28.01 0.85 0.90
C ALA A 689 -29.27 1.03 1.75
N VAL A 690 -30.28 0.14 1.60
CA VAL A 690 -31.49 0.19 2.44
C VAL A 690 -31.13 0.00 3.91
N MET A 691 -30.26 -0.96 4.24
CA MET A 691 -29.74 -1.16 5.61
C MET A 691 -29.16 0.12 6.20
N LYS A 692 -28.24 0.78 5.49
CA LYS A 692 -27.57 1.98 5.99
C LYS A 692 -28.49 3.20 6.06
N VAL A 693 -29.43 3.34 5.11
CA VAL A 693 -30.46 4.40 5.13
C VAL A 693 -31.41 4.20 6.32
N VAL A 694 -31.91 2.99 6.53
CA VAL A 694 -32.77 2.64 7.67
C VAL A 694 -32.03 2.83 9.00
N ALA A 695 -30.76 2.42 9.09
CA ALA A 695 -29.94 2.63 10.29
C ALA A 695 -29.62 4.11 10.57
N SER A 696 -29.53 4.97 9.55
CA SER A 696 -29.22 6.40 9.73
C SER A 696 -30.43 7.30 9.92
N SER A 697 -31.59 6.90 9.40
CA SER A 697 -32.78 7.76 9.26
C SER A 697 -34.06 7.14 9.82
N GLY A 698 -34.01 5.88 10.26
CA GLY A 698 -35.17 5.16 10.79
C GLY A 698 -36.20 4.79 9.72
N VAL A 699 -37.41 4.49 10.19
CA VAL A 699 -38.56 4.02 9.37
C VAL A 699 -39.85 4.81 9.64
N SER A 700 -39.76 5.96 10.30
CA SER A 700 -40.91 6.85 10.57
C SER A 700 -41.64 7.24 9.29
N ASP A 701 -40.88 7.50 8.23
CA ASP A 701 -41.35 8.08 6.98
C ASP A 701 -41.83 7.00 5.99
N ILE A 702 -41.70 5.72 6.35
CA ILE A 702 -42.05 4.57 5.52
C ILE A 702 -43.53 4.27 5.69
N ASP A 703 -44.30 4.37 4.61
CA ASP A 703 -45.72 4.01 4.57
C ASP A 703 -45.91 2.48 4.51
N GLU A 704 -47.13 2.03 4.81
CA GLU A 704 -47.49 0.60 4.84
C GLU A 704 -47.24 -0.11 3.50
N ARG A 705 -47.46 0.56 2.35
CA ARG A 705 -47.25 -0.05 1.03
C ARG A 705 -45.76 -0.20 0.71
N LEU A 706 -44.92 0.74 1.16
CA LEU A 706 -43.47 0.60 1.05
C LEU A 706 -42.93 -0.46 2.02
N GLU A 707 -43.47 -0.55 3.23
CA GLU A 707 -43.14 -1.60 4.20
C GLU A 707 -43.39 -3.01 3.62
N ILE A 708 -44.59 -3.25 3.06
CA ILE A 708 -44.92 -4.52 2.39
C ILE A 708 -43.90 -4.83 1.29
N ARG A 709 -43.61 -3.88 0.39
CA ARG A 709 -42.65 -4.05 -0.72
C ARG A 709 -41.23 -4.33 -0.23
N LEU A 710 -40.83 -3.73 0.88
CA LEU A 710 -39.50 -3.83 1.46
C LEU A 710 -39.29 -5.17 2.16
N VAL A 711 -40.26 -5.62 2.96
CA VAL A 711 -40.22 -6.93 3.63
C VAL A 711 -40.28 -8.08 2.62
N ASP A 712 -41.19 -8.00 1.65
CA ASP A 712 -41.30 -8.94 0.52
C ASP A 712 -40.03 -8.92 -0.37
N GLY A 713 -39.47 -7.73 -0.61
CA GLY A 713 -38.20 -7.53 -1.30
C GLY A 713 -37.02 -8.21 -0.63
N ILE A 714 -36.84 -8.01 0.69
CA ILE A 714 -35.71 -8.61 1.41
C ILE A 714 -35.91 -10.09 1.73
N LEU A 715 -37.15 -10.57 1.87
CA LEU A 715 -37.46 -11.99 1.89
C LEU A 715 -36.99 -12.68 0.61
N PHE A 716 -37.30 -12.10 -0.55
CA PHE A 716 -36.82 -12.60 -1.85
C PHE A 716 -35.28 -12.52 -1.97
N ALA A 717 -34.70 -11.36 -1.63
CA ALA A 717 -33.24 -11.16 -1.71
C ALA A 717 -32.45 -12.12 -0.80
N PHE A 718 -32.99 -12.45 0.37
CA PHE A 718 -32.47 -13.48 1.26
C PHE A 718 -32.64 -14.87 0.64
N GLN A 719 -33.86 -15.24 0.23
CA GLN A 719 -34.18 -16.56 -0.35
C GLN A 719 -33.28 -16.94 -1.53
N GLU A 720 -33.02 -16.02 -2.47
CA GLU A 720 -32.17 -16.26 -3.65
C GLU A 720 -30.67 -15.95 -3.46
N GLN A 721 -30.13 -16.00 -2.23
CA GLN A 721 -28.67 -15.94 -2.07
C GLN A 721 -27.99 -17.22 -2.57
N MET A 722 -27.05 -17.07 -3.51
CA MET A 722 -26.08 -18.10 -3.89
C MET A 722 -24.76 -17.92 -3.14
N THR A 723 -24.50 -16.70 -2.63
CA THR A 723 -23.31 -16.33 -1.88
C THR A 723 -23.64 -15.95 -0.44
N GLU A 724 -22.87 -16.53 0.49
CA GLU A 724 -23.10 -16.48 1.95
C GLU A 724 -22.51 -15.19 2.56
N ASP A 725 -22.86 -14.04 1.97
CA ASP A 725 -22.46 -12.71 2.44
C ASP A 725 -23.33 -12.24 3.62
N PRO A 726 -22.75 -11.72 4.72
CA PRO A 726 -23.50 -11.25 5.89
C PRO A 726 -24.34 -10.00 5.59
N VAL A 727 -23.98 -9.22 4.56
CA VAL A 727 -24.64 -7.94 4.23
C VAL A 727 -26.17 -8.06 4.06
N VAL A 728 -26.67 -9.18 3.53
CA VAL A 728 -28.13 -9.41 3.38
C VAL A 728 -28.78 -9.85 4.71
N LEU A 729 -28.05 -10.58 5.54
CA LEU A 729 -28.46 -10.94 6.90
C LEU A 729 -28.56 -9.69 7.79
N ASP A 730 -27.50 -8.88 7.81
CA ASP A 730 -27.39 -7.62 8.56
C ASP A 730 -28.49 -6.64 8.13
N ALA A 731 -28.77 -6.56 6.82
CA ALA A 731 -29.85 -5.76 6.27
C ALA A 731 -31.22 -6.23 6.76
N PHE A 732 -31.49 -7.54 6.72
CA PHE A 732 -32.75 -8.14 7.17
C PHE A 732 -32.98 -7.86 8.66
N GLY A 733 -31.98 -8.14 9.50
CA GLY A 733 -32.03 -7.86 10.93
C GLY A 733 -32.23 -6.37 11.22
N THR A 734 -31.49 -5.48 10.56
CA THR A 734 -31.62 -4.03 10.72
C THR A 734 -33.03 -3.52 10.35
N ILE A 735 -33.59 -4.01 9.24
CA ILE A 735 -34.94 -3.66 8.77
C ILE A 735 -36.00 -4.11 9.77
N VAL A 736 -35.96 -5.37 10.20
CA VAL A 736 -36.95 -5.94 11.14
C VAL A 736 -36.85 -5.24 12.50
N ASN A 737 -35.63 -4.99 12.98
CA ASN A 737 -35.40 -4.33 14.27
C ASN A 737 -35.78 -2.84 14.25
N ALA A 738 -35.71 -2.16 13.10
CA ALA A 738 -36.17 -0.78 12.96
C ALA A 738 -37.70 -0.67 12.83
N LEU A 739 -38.37 -1.61 12.14
CA LEU A 739 -39.83 -1.68 12.02
C LEU A 739 -40.50 -2.13 13.33
N GLY A 740 -39.85 -3.00 14.10
CA GLY A 740 -40.29 -3.43 15.44
C GLY A 740 -41.69 -4.02 15.43
N ILE A 741 -42.61 -3.41 16.19
CA ILE A 741 -44.00 -3.86 16.32
C ILE A 741 -44.73 -3.89 14.95
N ARG A 742 -44.34 -3.04 13.99
CA ARG A 742 -44.94 -3.01 12.64
C ARG A 742 -44.72 -4.33 11.87
N VAL A 743 -43.69 -5.10 12.20
CA VAL A 743 -43.35 -6.35 11.50
C VAL A 743 -44.37 -7.48 11.76
N ARG A 744 -45.18 -7.38 12.82
CA ARG A 744 -46.08 -8.44 13.30
C ARG A 744 -46.84 -9.22 12.20
N PRO A 745 -47.57 -8.61 11.23
CA PRO A 745 -48.26 -9.35 10.17
C PRO A 745 -47.35 -10.20 9.27
N TYR A 746 -46.07 -9.84 9.12
CA TYR A 746 -45.11 -10.56 8.28
C TYR A 746 -44.34 -11.66 9.03
N LEU A 747 -44.33 -11.66 10.37
CA LEU A 747 -43.54 -12.60 11.18
C LEU A 747 -43.81 -14.06 10.81
N THR A 748 -45.06 -14.44 10.55
CA THR A 748 -45.41 -15.81 10.12
C THR A 748 -44.72 -16.23 8.82
N GLN A 749 -44.58 -15.31 7.85
CA GLN A 749 -43.90 -15.55 6.57
C GLN A 749 -42.38 -15.57 6.74
N ILE A 750 -41.84 -14.69 7.58
CA ILE A 750 -40.41 -14.64 7.93
C ILE A 750 -39.99 -15.95 8.63
N VAL A 751 -40.72 -16.36 9.66
CA VAL A 751 -40.46 -17.59 10.42
C VAL A 751 -40.63 -18.84 9.53
N SER A 752 -41.63 -18.89 8.65
CA SER A 752 -41.77 -19.98 7.68
C SER A 752 -40.58 -20.06 6.71
N THR A 753 -40.06 -18.91 6.25
CA THR A 753 -38.86 -18.84 5.41
C THR A 753 -37.61 -19.32 6.15
N ILE A 754 -37.43 -18.90 7.40
CA ILE A 754 -36.32 -19.34 8.26
C ILE A 754 -36.39 -20.86 8.47
N LEU A 755 -37.55 -21.42 8.83
CA LEU A 755 -37.72 -22.87 9.04
C LEU A 755 -37.45 -23.69 7.76
N TRP A 756 -37.79 -23.17 6.58
CA TRP A 756 -37.41 -23.80 5.31
C TRP A 756 -35.89 -23.76 5.06
N ARG A 757 -35.23 -22.65 5.40
CA ARG A 757 -33.77 -22.47 5.26
C ARG A 757 -32.97 -23.31 6.26
N LEU A 758 -33.48 -23.49 7.48
CA LEU A 758 -32.93 -24.41 8.50
C LEU A 758 -32.96 -25.89 8.06
N ASN A 759 -33.77 -26.25 7.05
CA ASN A 759 -33.79 -27.60 6.46
C ASN A 759 -32.98 -27.71 5.15
N ASN A 760 -32.14 -26.72 4.83
CA ASN A 760 -31.29 -26.74 3.63
C ASN A 760 -30.11 -27.73 3.78
N LYS A 761 -29.71 -28.35 2.66
CA LYS A 761 -28.54 -29.24 2.58
C LYS A 761 -27.21 -28.52 2.90
N SER A 762 -27.08 -27.23 2.59
CA SER A 762 -25.89 -26.46 2.98
C SER A 762 -25.92 -26.14 4.48
N ALA A 763 -24.94 -26.66 5.22
CA ALA A 763 -24.78 -26.36 6.65
C ALA A 763 -24.63 -24.86 6.93
N LYS A 764 -24.01 -24.10 6.02
CA LYS A 764 -23.86 -22.65 6.15
C LYS A 764 -25.15 -21.87 5.90
N VAL A 765 -26.03 -22.34 5.01
CA VAL A 765 -27.37 -21.73 4.84
C VAL A 765 -28.23 -21.99 6.08
N ARG A 766 -28.05 -23.15 6.74
CA ARG A 766 -28.65 -23.41 8.06
C ARG A 766 -28.07 -22.49 9.13
N GLN A 767 -26.76 -22.29 9.16
CA GLN A 767 -26.10 -21.32 10.05
C GLN A 767 -26.69 -19.90 9.84
N GLN A 768 -26.69 -19.39 8.61
CA GLN A 768 -27.24 -18.06 8.29
C GLN A 768 -28.73 -17.91 8.70
N ALA A 769 -29.51 -18.99 8.60
CA ALA A 769 -30.90 -19.00 9.06
C ALA A 769 -31.03 -18.97 10.59
N ALA A 770 -30.13 -19.65 11.32
CA ALA A 770 -30.05 -19.58 12.78
C ALA A 770 -29.55 -18.20 13.26
N ASP A 771 -28.53 -17.64 12.59
CA ASP A 771 -28.02 -16.29 12.86
C ASP A 771 -29.16 -15.26 12.74
N LEU A 772 -30.02 -15.38 11.71
CA LEU A 772 -31.18 -14.51 11.52
C LEU A 772 -32.20 -14.62 12.67
N VAL A 773 -32.38 -15.80 13.27
CA VAL A 773 -33.18 -15.95 14.49
C VAL A 773 -32.59 -15.13 15.63
N THR A 774 -31.26 -15.15 15.81
CA THR A 774 -30.63 -14.36 16.88
C THR A 774 -30.83 -12.85 16.70
N CYS A 775 -30.76 -12.35 15.46
CA CYS A 775 -31.00 -10.94 15.15
C CYS A 775 -32.45 -10.49 15.41
N ILE A 776 -33.42 -11.39 15.16
CA ILE A 776 -34.85 -11.08 15.13
C ILE A 776 -35.60 -11.44 16.43
N ALA A 777 -35.10 -12.37 17.24
CA ALA A 777 -35.83 -12.93 18.40
C ALA A 777 -36.44 -11.87 19.35
N ILE A 778 -35.69 -10.79 19.61
CA ILE A 778 -36.15 -9.67 20.45
C ILE A 778 -37.41 -9.00 19.88
N THR A 779 -37.52 -8.84 18.55
CA THR A 779 -38.72 -8.25 17.92
C THR A 779 -39.93 -9.17 17.95
N ILE A 780 -39.74 -10.49 17.84
CA ILE A 780 -40.83 -11.46 17.95
C ILE A 780 -41.42 -11.42 19.37
N GLN A 781 -40.54 -11.33 20.39
CA GLN A 781 -40.94 -11.14 21.78
C GLN A 781 -41.68 -9.81 21.99
N GLN A 782 -41.18 -8.70 21.42
CA GLN A 782 -41.85 -7.40 21.46
C GLN A 782 -43.22 -7.39 20.73
N CYS A 783 -43.42 -8.25 19.74
CA CYS A 783 -44.71 -8.45 19.08
C CYS A 783 -45.68 -9.36 19.86
N GLY A 784 -45.22 -10.01 20.93
CA GLY A 784 -46.01 -10.95 21.74
C GLY A 784 -46.24 -12.33 21.09
N GLU A 785 -45.45 -12.69 20.07
CA GLU A 785 -45.64 -13.92 19.29
C GLU A 785 -44.81 -15.10 19.84
N ASP A 786 -44.89 -15.33 21.16
CA ASP A 786 -44.11 -16.35 21.88
C ASP A 786 -44.28 -17.78 21.32
N MET A 787 -45.43 -18.07 20.69
CA MET A 787 -45.65 -19.35 19.99
C MET A 787 -44.69 -19.57 18.82
N LEU A 788 -44.29 -18.50 18.11
CA LEU A 788 -43.30 -18.57 17.04
C LEU A 788 -41.88 -18.75 17.59
N LEU A 789 -41.54 -18.09 18.71
CA LEU A 789 -40.27 -18.30 19.42
C LEU A 789 -40.13 -19.74 19.93
N ASN A 790 -41.17 -20.29 20.58
CA ASN A 790 -41.18 -21.66 21.05
C ASN A 790 -41.02 -22.67 19.89
N LYS A 791 -41.66 -22.41 18.74
CA LYS A 791 -41.52 -23.25 17.54
C LYS A 791 -40.11 -23.19 16.94
N LEU A 792 -39.49 -22.01 16.88
CA LEU A 792 -38.11 -21.85 16.44
C LEU A 792 -37.13 -22.53 17.41
N GLY A 793 -37.32 -22.34 18.72
CA GLY A 793 -36.49 -22.96 19.76
C GLY A 793 -36.54 -24.49 19.72
N LEU A 794 -37.71 -25.09 19.50
CA LEU A 794 -37.85 -26.54 19.35
C LEU A 794 -37.12 -27.07 18.10
N VAL A 795 -37.28 -26.42 16.94
CA VAL A 795 -36.60 -26.86 15.70
C VAL A 795 -35.08 -26.65 15.78
N LEU A 796 -34.61 -25.59 16.44
CA LEU A 796 -33.18 -25.40 16.72
C LEU A 796 -32.66 -26.45 17.70
N PHE A 797 -33.43 -26.82 18.73
CA PHE A 797 -33.09 -27.89 19.67
C PHE A 797 -32.98 -29.26 18.99
N GLU A 798 -33.87 -29.57 18.04
CA GLU A 798 -33.80 -30.78 17.20
C GLU A 798 -32.58 -30.81 16.26
N GLN A 799 -31.95 -29.66 15.99
CA GLN A 799 -30.78 -29.51 15.09
C GLN A 799 -29.44 -29.33 15.85
N LEU A 800 -29.36 -29.71 17.13
CA LEU A 800 -28.11 -29.70 17.91
C LEU A 800 -27.14 -30.86 17.59
N GLY A 801 -27.52 -31.80 16.72
CA GLY A 801 -26.72 -32.95 16.26
C GLY A 801 -26.53 -33.00 14.76
#